data_AF-A0A9E0NR90-F1
#
_entry.id   AF-A0A9E0NR90-F1
#
_cell.length_a   1.000
_cell.length_b   1.000
_cell.length_c   1.000
_cell.angle_alpha   90.00
_cell.angle_beta   90.00
_cell.angle_gamma   90.00
#
_symmetry.space_group_name_H-M   'P 1'
#
loop_
_entity.id
_entity.type
_entity.pdbx_description
1 polymer ?
#
loop_
_entity_poly.entity_id
_entity_poly.type
_entity_poly.pdbx_seq_one_letter_code
_entity_poly.pdbx_strand_id
1 'polypeptide(L)'
;MEKIKLILLCCFSLFLTNVSATVRLPHLFSDHMVIQRDQPVKIWGWADKSETIEVVFGSQSKKVKADKNGNWALSLDKMAFGGPYSMQIKGRSNHITLKDIYVGDVWLCSGQSNMEMPVHGWSSVDNYQEEIKNADYPLIRTFNVTKGMDAQPRNDCEGMWMVCSPDQVADFSAVAYFFARKLNQELNIPIGIINSSWGGTEIESWITPDAYKALPARFNDKYEAVDMADFDSFLKENEINKSLYQKAMDRDPGVKEQWYNPSTDVSLWEKMLLPQVWENVLGNVDGIVWFRRTFTLPKEDSGKNTVIQLGPIDDDDETWLNGVKIGESKGYAINRIYEVPSELLKEGENTIVVKVSDYSGGGGMYGNADDMYIKTAKGRYSLAGEWLYKSSVTNKAFNYVTVSPNMLYGLLYNAMIHPFISFPIQGVIWYQGESNVGYSYDYRTLFPAMINSWRSKWGRELPFYWVQLANYMAKDVKPQRSEWAELREAQTMTLLLPQTGQAVITDIGDGDDLHPRNKQDVGFRLALIALNKTYGMKEMTCSGPVFKSMNVIGNKVYIEYDQIGKGLCVKNKYGYIEGFSIAGANQQFEWAQAYLDGDKVVVSSTHITHPIAVRYAWSNNPDVNLYNKDGLPAAPFRTDNWEDSK
;
A
#
# COMPACT_ATOMS: atom_id res chain seq x y z
N MET A 1 20.37 -31.69 70.40
CA MET A 1 20.38 -31.95 68.95
C MET A 1 20.27 -30.63 68.19
N GLU A 2 21.30 -29.79 68.30
CA GLU A 2 21.34 -28.40 67.78
C GLU A 2 22.47 -28.18 66.78
N LYS A 3 22.92 -29.23 66.08
CA LYS A 3 24.02 -29.15 65.10
C LYS A 3 23.74 -29.80 63.74
N ILE A 4 22.47 -29.98 63.37
CA ILE A 4 22.07 -30.51 62.04
C ILE A 4 20.90 -29.69 61.45
N LYS A 5 20.94 -28.36 61.61
CA LYS A 5 20.07 -27.43 60.85
C LYS A 5 20.83 -26.26 60.22
N LEU A 6 22.16 -26.24 60.33
CA LEU A 6 23.03 -25.16 59.85
C LEU A 6 23.94 -25.56 58.68
N ILE A 7 23.70 -26.71 58.04
CA ILE A 7 24.50 -27.20 56.89
C ILE A 7 23.64 -27.33 55.60
N LEU A 8 22.31 -27.24 55.68
CA LEU A 8 21.44 -27.21 54.49
C LEU A 8 21.08 -25.80 54.00
N LEU A 9 21.50 -24.74 54.69
CA LEU A 9 21.23 -23.34 54.31
C LEU A 9 22.44 -22.59 53.74
N CYS A 10 23.59 -23.27 53.55
CA CYS A 10 24.82 -22.68 52.99
C CYS A 10 25.19 -23.20 51.59
N CYS A 11 24.39 -24.07 50.97
CA CYS A 11 24.63 -24.57 49.60
C CYS A 11 23.64 -24.04 48.55
N PHE A 12 22.75 -23.10 48.90
CA PHE A 12 21.82 -22.48 47.94
C PHE A 12 22.17 -21.02 47.58
N SER A 13 23.37 -20.57 47.98
CA SER A 13 23.93 -19.27 47.64
C SER A 13 25.17 -19.49 46.79
N LEU A 14 25.09 -19.09 45.50
CA LEU A 14 26.12 -19.05 44.44
C LEU A 14 25.94 -20.02 43.27
N PHE A 15 24.75 -20.03 42.68
CA PHE A 15 24.68 -19.91 41.22
C PHE A 15 24.03 -18.57 40.89
N LEU A 16 24.72 -17.48 41.25
CA LEU A 16 24.56 -16.22 40.52
C LEU A 16 25.15 -16.49 39.15
N THR A 17 24.33 -17.02 38.24
CA THR A 17 24.61 -16.88 36.82
C THR A 17 24.67 -15.38 36.59
N ASN A 18 25.87 -14.83 36.46
CA ASN A 18 26.04 -13.51 35.90
C ASN A 18 25.47 -13.60 34.48
N VAL A 19 24.20 -13.21 34.33
CA VAL A 19 23.61 -12.93 33.03
C VAL A 19 24.35 -11.69 32.53
N SER A 20 25.53 -11.88 31.94
CA SER A 20 26.24 -10.82 31.24
C SER A 20 25.53 -10.67 29.90
N ALA A 21 24.89 -9.52 29.70
CA ALA A 21 24.33 -9.19 28.40
C ALA A 21 25.51 -8.88 27.48
N THR A 22 25.69 -9.70 26.46
CA THR A 22 26.71 -9.50 25.44
C THR A 22 26.42 -8.24 24.63
N VAL A 23 27.46 -7.60 24.08
CA VAL A 23 27.26 -6.51 23.12
C VAL A 23 26.41 -7.03 21.97
N ARG A 24 25.33 -6.34 21.64
CA ARG A 24 24.41 -6.63 20.54
C ARG A 24 24.12 -5.38 19.72
N LEU A 25 23.84 -5.56 18.44
CA LEU A 25 23.55 -4.50 17.49
C LEU A 25 22.12 -4.63 16.96
N PRO A 26 21.48 -3.53 16.54
CA PRO A 26 20.31 -3.59 15.67
C PRO A 26 20.59 -4.39 14.40
N HIS A 27 19.56 -5.01 13.81
CA HIS A 27 19.69 -5.84 12.61
C HIS A 27 20.22 -5.08 11.39
N LEU A 28 20.01 -3.75 11.34
CA LEU A 28 20.57 -2.88 10.32
C LEU A 28 22.10 -3.01 10.20
N PHE A 29 22.80 -3.25 11.32
CA PHE A 29 24.25 -3.44 11.32
C PHE A 29 24.60 -4.92 11.18
N SER A 30 24.65 -5.40 9.94
CA SER A 30 25.06 -6.75 9.60
C SER A 30 26.14 -6.77 8.52
N ASP A 31 26.57 -7.97 8.13
CA ASP A 31 27.39 -8.15 6.92
C ASP A 31 26.67 -7.58 5.68
N HIS A 32 27.45 -7.23 4.65
CA HIS A 32 26.99 -6.69 3.35
C HIS A 32 26.37 -5.29 3.39
N MET A 33 26.29 -4.64 4.56
CA MET A 33 25.64 -3.34 4.67
C MET A 33 26.34 -2.23 3.89
N VAL A 34 25.56 -1.21 3.54
CA VAL A 34 26.08 0.07 3.03
C VAL A 34 25.89 1.14 4.08
N ILE A 35 26.94 1.88 4.38
CA ILE A 35 26.94 3.03 5.28
C ILE A 35 26.99 4.33 4.46
N GLN A 36 26.23 5.34 4.88
CA GLN A 36 26.21 6.65 4.22
C GLN A 36 27.59 7.33 4.22
N ARG A 37 28.05 7.70 3.03
CA ARG A 37 29.28 8.48 2.79
C ARG A 37 29.09 9.96 3.11
N ASP A 38 30.22 10.65 3.22
CA ASP A 38 30.33 12.11 3.31
C ASP A 38 29.58 12.76 4.49
N GLN A 39 29.10 11.95 5.44
CA GLN A 39 28.44 12.36 6.67
C GLN A 39 28.96 11.55 7.86
N PRO A 40 29.01 12.12 9.08
CA PRO A 40 29.27 11.33 10.28
C PRO A 40 28.20 10.24 10.44
N VAL A 41 28.62 9.05 10.85
CA VAL A 41 27.74 7.88 10.97
C VAL A 41 27.67 7.45 12.42
N LYS A 42 26.45 7.44 12.97
CA LYS A 42 26.20 6.90 14.29
C LYS A 42 26.16 5.37 14.23
N ILE A 43 26.93 4.73 15.10
CA ILE A 43 26.86 3.29 15.37
C ILE A 43 26.35 3.14 16.81
N TRP A 44 25.37 2.27 17.01
CA TRP A 44 24.74 2.07 18.31
C TRP A 44 24.36 0.62 18.55
N GLY A 45 24.05 0.32 19.81
CA GLY A 45 23.58 -1.00 20.21
C GLY A 45 23.34 -1.06 21.71
N TRP A 46 23.35 -2.29 22.22
CA TRP A 46 23.19 -2.57 23.64
C TRP A 46 24.36 -3.38 24.18
N ALA A 47 24.63 -3.23 25.48
CA ALA A 47 25.70 -3.92 26.21
C ALA A 47 25.40 -3.90 27.72
N ASP A 48 26.25 -4.49 28.55
CA ASP A 48 26.13 -4.35 30.00
C ASP A 48 26.33 -2.89 30.43
N LYS A 49 25.67 -2.48 31.52
CA LYS A 49 25.75 -1.10 32.05
C LYS A 49 27.20 -0.71 32.31
N SER A 50 27.60 0.48 31.86
CA SER A 50 28.97 0.99 31.98
C SER A 50 30.06 0.14 31.31
N GLU A 51 29.69 -0.87 30.51
CA GLU A 51 30.64 -1.60 29.67
C GLU A 51 31.30 -0.64 28.68
N THR A 52 32.59 -0.82 28.41
CA THR A 52 33.30 -0.03 27.40
C THR A 52 33.31 -0.81 26.09
N ILE A 53 32.77 -0.18 25.04
CA ILE A 53 32.71 -0.72 23.68
C ILE A 53 33.74 0.03 22.85
N GLU A 54 34.56 -0.70 22.09
CA GLU A 54 35.44 -0.14 21.06
C GLU A 54 34.93 -0.53 19.68
N VAL A 55 34.76 0.45 18.79
CA VAL A 55 34.43 0.25 17.38
C VAL A 55 35.63 0.65 16.53
N VAL A 56 36.10 -0.29 15.72
CA VAL A 56 37.17 -0.08 14.73
C VAL A 56 36.58 -0.22 13.33
N PHE A 57 36.73 0.82 12.50
CA PHE A 57 36.24 0.84 11.12
C PHE A 57 37.16 1.67 10.24
N GLY A 58 37.71 1.06 9.18
CA GLY A 58 38.76 1.69 8.37
C GLY A 58 39.97 2.08 9.24
N SER A 59 40.38 3.35 9.19
CA SER A 59 41.45 3.90 10.03
C SER A 59 40.97 4.42 11.38
N GLN A 60 39.68 4.34 11.68
CA GLN A 60 39.08 4.90 12.89
C GLN A 60 39.05 3.85 14.01
N SER A 61 39.41 4.24 15.23
CA SER A 61 39.09 3.49 16.46
C SER A 61 38.48 4.45 17.47
N LYS A 62 37.24 4.16 17.91
CA LYS A 62 36.49 4.98 18.86
C LYS A 62 35.96 4.12 20.00
N LYS A 63 35.92 4.70 21.21
CA LYS A 63 35.43 4.02 22.42
C LYS A 63 34.28 4.79 23.05
N VAL A 64 33.32 4.06 23.60
CA VAL A 64 32.20 4.62 24.35
C VAL A 64 31.84 3.70 25.53
N LYS A 65 31.18 4.25 26.55
CA LYS A 65 30.59 3.46 27.62
C LYS A 65 29.08 3.36 27.43
N ALA A 66 28.53 2.17 27.64
CA ALA A 66 27.08 1.99 27.71
C ALA A 66 26.49 2.73 28.91
N ASP A 67 25.30 3.29 28.72
CA ASP A 67 24.59 4.07 29.71
C ASP A 67 23.98 3.17 30.83
N LYS A 68 23.23 3.80 31.74
CA LYS A 68 22.55 3.12 32.85
C LYS A 68 21.45 2.14 32.41
N ASN A 69 21.01 2.23 31.16
CA ASN A 69 20.01 1.38 30.53
C ASN A 69 20.66 0.33 29.62
N GLY A 70 21.99 0.34 29.48
CA GLY A 70 22.74 -0.56 28.61
C GLY A 70 22.79 -0.12 27.15
N ASN A 71 22.30 1.08 26.79
CA ASN A 71 22.42 1.59 25.43
C ASN A 71 23.79 2.25 25.24
N TRP A 72 24.37 2.10 24.07
CA TRP A 72 25.58 2.83 23.69
C TRP A 72 25.44 3.36 22.27
N ALA A 73 26.08 4.50 22.00
CA ALA A 73 26.19 5.04 20.65
C ALA A 73 27.48 5.85 20.53
N LEU A 74 28.13 5.77 19.38
CA LEU A 74 29.26 6.63 19.02
C LEU A 74 29.12 7.08 17.57
N SER A 75 29.76 8.19 17.23
CA SER A 75 29.79 8.70 15.85
C SER A 75 31.15 8.41 15.23
N LEU A 76 31.16 7.66 14.13
CA LEU A 76 32.29 7.59 13.20
C LEU A 76 32.36 8.90 12.42
N ASP A 77 33.57 9.31 12.06
CA ASP A 77 33.82 10.46 11.19
C ASP A 77 33.41 10.11 9.75
N LYS A 78 33.04 11.14 8.99
CA LYS A 78 32.65 10.97 7.59
C LYS A 78 33.76 10.32 6.77
N MET A 79 33.38 9.44 5.85
CA MET A 79 34.27 8.77 4.92
C MET A 79 33.77 9.01 3.49
N ALA A 80 34.70 9.13 2.54
CA ALA A 80 34.37 9.04 1.13
C ALA A 80 33.88 7.62 0.80
N PHE A 81 33.23 7.45 -0.35
CA PHE A 81 32.79 6.12 -0.79
C PHE A 81 33.97 5.16 -0.97
N GLY A 82 33.73 3.87 -0.79
CA GLY A 82 34.75 2.83 -0.91
C GLY A 82 34.37 1.52 -0.22
N GLY A 83 35.30 0.59 -0.19
CA GLY A 83 35.13 -0.75 0.40
C GLY A 83 35.67 -1.85 -0.53
N PRO A 84 35.47 -3.12 -0.16
CA PRO A 84 34.81 -3.56 1.07
C PRO A 84 35.68 -3.33 2.32
N TYR A 85 35.04 -2.96 3.42
CA TYR A 85 35.64 -2.81 4.74
C TYR A 85 35.15 -3.89 5.70
N SER A 86 35.80 -4.00 6.86
CA SER A 86 35.30 -4.75 8.01
C SER A 86 35.19 -3.82 9.22
N MET A 87 34.12 -4.00 9.99
CA MET A 87 33.89 -3.29 11.25
C MET A 87 34.04 -4.27 12.41
N GLN A 88 34.86 -3.89 13.37
CA GLN A 88 35.14 -4.65 14.58
C GLN A 88 34.52 -3.94 15.78
N ILE A 89 33.62 -4.61 16.48
CA ILE A 89 32.99 -4.12 17.72
C ILE A 89 33.48 -5.01 18.87
N LYS A 90 34.23 -4.44 19.79
CA LYS A 90 34.84 -5.13 20.93
C LYS A 90 34.11 -4.73 22.20
N GLY A 91 33.41 -5.69 22.81
CA GLY A 91 32.93 -5.62 24.18
C GLY A 91 33.94 -6.21 25.15
N ARG A 92 33.52 -6.33 26.41
CA ARG A 92 34.26 -6.98 27.49
C ARG A 92 34.27 -8.50 27.32
N SER A 93 33.13 -9.09 26.99
CA SER A 93 32.92 -10.55 26.95
C SER A 93 32.80 -11.12 25.54
N ASN A 94 32.48 -10.29 24.53
CA ASN A 94 32.33 -10.71 23.15
C ASN A 94 32.96 -9.74 22.14
N HIS A 95 33.14 -10.24 20.92
CA HIS A 95 33.62 -9.49 19.79
C HIS A 95 32.73 -9.77 18.58
N ILE A 96 32.21 -8.72 17.95
CA ILE A 96 31.43 -8.80 16.70
C ILE A 96 32.33 -8.31 15.57
N THR A 97 32.40 -9.06 14.48
CA THR A 97 33.05 -8.65 13.23
C THR A 97 32.01 -8.65 12.13
N LEU A 98 31.73 -7.47 11.59
CA LEU A 98 30.93 -7.27 10.40
C LEU A 98 31.85 -7.17 9.17
N LYS A 99 31.47 -7.79 8.06
CA LYS A 99 32.28 -7.93 6.84
C LYS A 99 31.52 -7.44 5.60
N ASP A 100 32.26 -7.23 4.53
CA ASP A 100 31.73 -6.76 3.24
C ASP A 100 30.93 -5.45 3.35
N ILE A 101 31.44 -4.49 4.13
CA ILE A 101 30.78 -3.21 4.34
C ILE A 101 31.26 -2.23 3.27
N TYR A 102 30.32 -1.58 2.59
CA TYR A 102 30.63 -0.46 1.70
C TYR A 102 30.26 0.87 2.32
N VAL A 103 31.02 1.90 2.01
CA VAL A 103 30.64 3.30 2.23
C VAL A 103 30.12 3.84 0.90
N GLY A 104 28.88 4.33 0.87
CA GLY A 104 28.14 4.69 -0.33
C GLY A 104 26.93 5.57 -0.01
N ASP A 105 25.97 5.68 -0.93
CA ASP A 105 24.72 6.42 -0.65
C ASP A 105 23.62 5.46 -0.21
N VAL A 106 22.91 5.80 0.87
CA VAL A 106 21.80 4.98 1.39
C VAL A 106 20.47 5.69 1.18
N TRP A 107 19.52 5.02 0.54
CA TRP A 107 18.19 5.52 0.26
C TRP A 107 17.12 4.71 0.99
N LEU A 108 16.23 5.40 1.69
CA LEU A 108 15.04 4.79 2.28
C LEU A 108 13.96 4.71 1.20
N CYS A 109 13.47 3.52 0.92
CA CYS A 109 12.44 3.25 -0.08
C CYS A 109 11.18 2.77 0.67
N SER A 110 10.08 3.51 0.56
CA SER A 110 8.90 3.25 1.38
C SER A 110 7.58 3.52 0.65
N GLY A 111 6.47 3.08 1.23
CA GLY A 111 5.14 3.18 0.66
C GLY A 111 4.39 1.86 0.71
N GLN A 112 3.50 1.65 -0.24
CA GLN A 112 2.63 0.47 -0.28
C GLN A 112 3.02 -0.52 -1.39
N SER A 113 2.05 -1.27 -1.92
CA SER A 113 2.24 -2.45 -2.77
C SER A 113 3.02 -2.14 -4.04
N ASN A 114 2.87 -0.94 -4.60
CA ASN A 114 3.64 -0.53 -5.78
C ASN A 114 5.13 -0.22 -5.50
N MET A 115 5.48 0.18 -4.27
CA MET A 115 6.88 0.20 -3.80
C MET A 115 7.34 -1.22 -3.46
N GLU A 116 6.47 -2.02 -2.83
CA GLU A 116 6.80 -3.38 -2.38
C GLU A 116 7.03 -4.36 -3.55
N MET A 117 6.41 -4.10 -4.70
CA MET A 117 6.38 -5.03 -5.83
C MET A 117 7.76 -5.58 -6.19
N PRO A 118 7.95 -6.92 -6.10
CA PRO A 118 9.24 -7.53 -6.38
C PRO A 118 9.56 -7.46 -7.88
N VAL A 119 10.84 -7.60 -8.24
CA VAL A 119 11.23 -7.85 -9.63
C VAL A 119 10.52 -9.09 -10.16
N HIS A 120 10.43 -10.14 -9.33
CA HIS A 120 9.64 -11.33 -9.58
C HIS A 120 9.19 -11.98 -8.26
N GLY A 121 7.89 -12.31 -8.13
CA GLY A 121 7.31 -12.91 -6.94
C GLY A 121 5.78 -12.96 -7.05
N TRP A 122 5.08 -12.24 -6.16
CA TRP A 122 3.61 -12.11 -6.23
C TRP A 122 3.11 -11.34 -7.46
N SER A 123 3.98 -10.57 -8.09
CA SER A 123 3.83 -10.00 -9.44
C SER A 123 5.18 -10.06 -10.15
N SER A 124 5.30 -9.52 -11.36
CA SER A 124 6.56 -9.50 -12.10
C SER A 124 6.65 -8.30 -13.01
N VAL A 125 7.85 -7.72 -13.07
CA VAL A 125 8.13 -6.65 -14.02
C VAL A 125 8.10 -7.17 -15.46
N ASP A 126 8.03 -6.26 -16.42
CA ASP A 126 8.22 -6.60 -17.83
C ASP A 126 9.63 -7.19 -18.03
N ASN A 127 9.74 -8.25 -18.82
CA ASN A 127 11.00 -8.94 -19.12
C ASN A 127 11.79 -9.41 -17.89
N TYR A 128 11.12 -9.72 -16.77
CA TYR A 128 11.76 -10.09 -15.50
C TYR A 128 12.85 -11.17 -15.62
N GLN A 129 12.72 -12.14 -16.51
CA GLN A 129 13.71 -13.20 -16.71
C GLN A 129 15.08 -12.64 -17.15
N GLU A 130 15.08 -11.69 -18.08
CA GLU A 130 16.32 -11.05 -18.57
C GLU A 130 16.86 -10.05 -17.54
N GLU A 131 15.96 -9.35 -16.83
CA GLU A 131 16.34 -8.45 -15.73
C GLU A 131 17.05 -9.20 -14.61
N ILE A 132 16.54 -10.38 -14.23
CA ILE A 132 17.15 -11.25 -13.21
C ILE A 132 18.51 -11.76 -13.69
N LYS A 133 18.56 -12.35 -14.88
CA LYS A 133 19.78 -12.93 -15.45
C LYS A 133 20.94 -11.94 -15.50
N ASN A 134 20.65 -10.66 -15.78
CA ASN A 134 21.66 -9.61 -15.93
C ASN A 134 21.91 -8.79 -14.65
N ALA A 135 21.32 -9.15 -13.51
CA ALA A 135 21.41 -8.38 -12.26
C ALA A 135 22.70 -8.58 -11.47
N ASP A 136 23.86 -8.56 -12.14
CA ASP A 136 25.18 -8.65 -11.49
C ASP A 136 25.69 -7.26 -11.09
N TYR A 137 25.10 -6.70 -10.03
CA TYR A 137 25.42 -5.36 -9.52
C TYR A 137 25.83 -5.44 -8.04
N PRO A 138 27.00 -6.01 -7.70
CA PRO A 138 27.41 -6.22 -6.31
C PRO A 138 27.71 -4.93 -5.53
N LEU A 139 27.58 -3.75 -6.12
CA LEU A 139 27.62 -2.48 -5.38
C LEU A 139 26.23 -1.97 -5.00
N ILE A 140 25.18 -2.67 -5.39
CA ILE A 140 23.80 -2.44 -4.95
C ILE A 140 23.48 -3.46 -3.86
N ARG A 141 23.00 -2.97 -2.72
CA ARG A 141 22.61 -3.76 -1.56
C ARG A 141 21.23 -3.33 -1.10
N THR A 142 20.38 -4.27 -0.69
CA THR A 142 19.07 -3.95 -0.09
C THR A 142 18.95 -4.52 1.30
N PHE A 143 18.47 -3.74 2.26
CA PHE A 143 17.97 -4.19 3.55
C PHE A 143 16.44 -4.22 3.47
N ASN A 144 15.88 -5.41 3.38
CA ASN A 144 14.42 -5.58 3.38
C ASN A 144 13.91 -5.65 4.82
N VAL A 145 13.07 -4.69 5.20
CA VAL A 145 12.49 -4.61 6.54
C VAL A 145 11.36 -5.61 6.67
N THR A 146 11.42 -6.46 7.70
CA THR A 146 10.30 -7.34 8.05
C THR A 146 9.11 -6.49 8.49
N LYS A 147 7.95 -6.75 7.90
CA LYS A 147 6.69 -6.08 8.22
C LYS A 147 6.36 -6.23 9.70
N GLY A 148 6.08 -5.10 10.35
CA GLY A 148 5.71 -5.05 11.75
C GLY A 148 4.88 -3.82 12.08
N MET A 149 4.12 -3.90 13.16
CA MET A 149 3.31 -2.80 13.69
C MET A 149 3.63 -2.61 15.16
N ASP A 150 3.66 -1.37 15.63
CA ASP A 150 3.85 -1.07 17.04
C ASP A 150 3.26 0.29 17.41
N ALA A 151 2.54 0.37 18.52
CA ALA A 151 2.05 1.64 19.04
C ALA A 151 3.17 2.47 19.69
N GLN A 152 4.28 1.83 20.05
CA GLN A 152 5.46 2.48 20.61
C GLN A 152 6.64 2.43 19.63
N PRO A 153 7.47 3.49 19.56
CA PRO A 153 8.62 3.50 18.68
C PRO A 153 9.61 2.37 19.00
N ARG A 154 9.90 1.52 18.02
CA ARG A 154 10.90 0.45 18.16
C ARG A 154 12.31 1.00 17.97
N ASN A 155 13.26 0.39 18.67
CA ASN A 155 14.70 0.71 18.53
C ASN A 155 15.43 -0.26 17.60
N ASP A 156 14.73 -1.26 17.06
CA ASP A 156 15.21 -2.26 16.11
C ASP A 156 14.04 -2.76 15.26
N CYS A 157 14.35 -3.26 14.07
CA CYS A 157 13.42 -4.01 13.24
C CYS A 157 14.17 -5.13 12.54
N GLU A 158 13.54 -6.28 12.41
CA GLU A 158 14.12 -7.41 11.70
C GLU A 158 14.31 -7.09 10.21
N GLY A 159 15.32 -7.71 9.62
CA GLY A 159 15.66 -7.57 8.21
C GLY A 159 17.08 -8.09 7.96
N MET A 160 17.47 -8.18 6.69
CA MET A 160 18.82 -8.58 6.31
C MET A 160 19.29 -7.84 5.07
N TRP A 161 20.59 -7.55 5.02
CA TRP A 161 21.23 -7.01 3.83
C TRP A 161 21.47 -8.10 2.79
N MET A 162 21.00 -7.87 1.58
CA MET A 162 21.16 -8.76 0.43
C MET A 162 21.98 -8.09 -0.66
N VAL A 163 22.82 -8.89 -1.29
CA VAL A 163 23.64 -8.53 -2.45
C VAL A 163 22.78 -8.58 -3.71
N CYS A 164 22.79 -7.53 -4.54
CA CYS A 164 22.19 -7.64 -5.87
C CYS A 164 23.01 -8.62 -6.72
N SER A 165 22.39 -9.77 -6.99
CA SER A 165 22.88 -10.81 -7.88
C SER A 165 21.68 -11.44 -8.60
N PRO A 166 21.91 -12.20 -9.69
CA PRO A 166 20.84 -12.98 -10.34
C PRO A 166 20.09 -13.91 -9.38
N ASP A 167 20.73 -14.40 -8.32
CA ASP A 167 20.11 -15.33 -7.35
C ASP A 167 19.21 -14.63 -6.31
N GLN A 168 19.30 -13.31 -6.17
CA GLN A 168 18.65 -12.57 -5.08
C GLN A 168 17.73 -11.44 -5.55
N VAL A 169 17.98 -10.89 -6.75
CA VAL A 169 17.28 -9.68 -7.23
C VAL A 169 15.78 -9.87 -7.40
N ALA A 170 15.31 -11.11 -7.56
CA ALA A 170 13.88 -11.41 -7.72
C ALA A 170 13.05 -10.79 -6.57
N ASP A 171 13.55 -10.89 -5.33
CA ASP A 171 12.88 -10.42 -4.11
C ASP A 171 13.12 -8.93 -3.80
N PHE A 172 13.84 -8.20 -4.66
CA PHE A 172 14.07 -6.77 -4.46
C PHE A 172 12.82 -6.00 -4.88
N SER A 173 12.49 -4.92 -4.17
CA SER A 173 11.55 -3.91 -4.68
C SER A 173 12.01 -3.47 -6.07
N ALA A 174 11.17 -3.68 -7.08
CA ALA A 174 11.49 -3.39 -8.46
C ALA A 174 11.77 -1.89 -8.67
N VAL A 175 10.95 -1.03 -8.06
CA VAL A 175 11.14 0.43 -8.11
C VAL A 175 12.48 0.82 -7.51
N ALA A 176 12.78 0.33 -6.31
CA ALA A 176 14.03 0.64 -5.62
C ALA A 176 15.26 0.09 -6.38
N TYR A 177 15.16 -1.13 -6.92
CA TYR A 177 16.22 -1.76 -7.71
C TYR A 177 16.54 -0.93 -8.96
N PHE A 178 15.56 -0.57 -9.78
CA PHE A 178 15.81 0.19 -11.01
C PHE A 178 16.30 1.61 -10.72
N PHE A 179 15.82 2.22 -9.63
CA PHE A 179 16.35 3.49 -9.12
C PHE A 179 17.83 3.37 -8.76
N ALA A 180 18.20 2.40 -7.92
CA ALA A 180 19.57 2.20 -7.47
C ALA A 180 20.50 1.79 -8.61
N ARG A 181 20.02 0.96 -9.56
CA ARG A 181 20.77 0.57 -10.76
C ARG A 181 21.17 1.79 -11.58
N LYS A 182 20.22 2.69 -11.83
CA LYS A 182 20.50 3.92 -12.57
C LYS A 182 21.49 4.82 -11.83
N LEU A 183 21.33 5.00 -10.51
CA LEU A 183 22.28 5.78 -9.72
C LEU A 183 23.67 5.16 -9.71
N ASN A 184 23.77 3.85 -9.52
CA ASN A 184 25.06 3.14 -9.51
C ASN A 184 25.77 3.26 -10.87
N GLN A 185 25.06 3.13 -11.99
CA GLN A 185 25.62 3.28 -13.33
C GLN A 185 26.16 4.70 -13.61
N GLU A 186 25.46 5.73 -13.15
CA GLU A 186 25.82 7.13 -13.40
C GLU A 186 26.90 7.65 -12.44
N LEU A 187 26.84 7.24 -11.17
CA LEU A 187 27.72 7.75 -10.12
C LEU A 187 28.93 6.86 -9.87
N ASN A 188 28.85 5.57 -10.25
CA ASN A 188 29.87 4.56 -10.01
C ASN A 188 30.28 4.43 -8.53
N ILE A 189 29.28 4.41 -7.64
CA ILE A 189 29.43 4.27 -6.17
C ILE A 189 28.53 3.16 -5.62
N PRO A 190 28.81 2.62 -4.42
CA PRO A 190 27.87 1.74 -3.73
C PRO A 190 26.54 2.42 -3.40
N ILE A 191 25.44 1.72 -3.62
CA ILE A 191 24.08 2.18 -3.30
C ILE A 191 23.42 1.19 -2.35
N GLY A 192 23.07 1.66 -1.16
CA GLY A 192 22.27 0.93 -0.19
C GLY A 192 20.79 1.32 -0.31
N ILE A 193 19.91 0.34 -0.33
CA ILE A 193 18.48 0.50 -0.23
C ILE A 193 18.05 0.00 1.15
N ILE A 194 17.24 0.77 1.87
CA ILE A 194 16.43 0.27 2.98
C ILE A 194 14.99 0.20 2.46
N ASN A 195 14.48 -0.99 2.18
CA ASN A 195 13.13 -1.18 1.69
C ASN A 195 12.17 -1.41 2.87
N SER A 196 11.36 -0.40 3.17
CA SER A 196 10.38 -0.38 4.25
C SER A 196 8.99 -0.07 3.68
N SER A 197 8.37 -1.08 3.07
CA SER A 197 7.09 -0.94 2.35
C SER A 197 6.08 -2.01 2.76
N TRP A 198 4.80 -1.69 2.72
CA TRP A 198 3.74 -2.65 2.99
C TRP A 198 2.45 -2.34 2.20
N GLY A 199 2.06 -3.26 1.33
CA GLY A 199 0.83 -3.23 0.54
C GLY A 199 -0.46 -2.98 1.33
N GLY A 200 -1.38 -2.21 0.72
CA GLY A 200 -2.68 -1.89 1.29
C GLY A 200 -2.66 -0.79 2.37
N THR A 201 -1.49 -0.23 2.68
CA THR A 201 -1.35 0.72 3.79
C THR A 201 -1.71 2.15 3.41
N GLU A 202 -2.37 2.82 4.34
CA GLU A 202 -2.73 4.23 4.27
C GLU A 202 -1.63 5.11 4.88
N ILE A 203 -1.52 6.35 4.41
CA ILE A 203 -0.45 7.27 4.79
C ILE A 203 -0.42 7.58 6.30
N GLU A 204 -1.56 7.55 6.97
CA GLU A 204 -1.73 7.81 8.40
C GLU A 204 -0.86 6.89 9.26
N SER A 205 -0.70 5.62 8.87
CA SER A 205 0.13 4.66 9.60
C SER A 205 1.64 4.98 9.50
N TRP A 206 2.02 5.80 8.53
CA TRP A 206 3.40 6.25 8.28
C TRP A 206 3.69 7.64 8.86
N ILE A 207 2.68 8.40 9.30
CA ILE A 207 2.87 9.69 9.96
C ILE A 207 3.30 9.47 11.42
N THR A 208 4.22 10.29 11.92
CA THR A 208 4.62 10.16 13.33
C THR A 208 3.42 10.45 14.25
N PRO A 209 3.27 9.70 15.36
CA PRO A 209 2.14 9.89 16.27
C PRO A 209 1.93 11.34 16.75
N ASP A 210 3.01 12.08 16.99
CA ASP A 210 2.97 13.49 17.39
C ASP A 210 2.52 14.42 16.26
N ALA A 211 2.94 14.17 15.02
CA ALA A 211 2.51 14.96 13.88
C ALA A 211 1.04 14.71 13.51
N TYR A 212 0.58 13.44 13.61
CA TYR A 212 -0.82 13.10 13.35
C TYR A 212 -1.76 13.77 14.36
N LYS A 213 -1.43 13.70 15.66
CA LYS A 213 -2.20 14.35 16.73
C LYS A 213 -2.28 15.87 16.60
N ALA A 214 -1.33 16.49 15.89
CA ALA A 214 -1.32 17.93 15.65
C ALA A 214 -2.19 18.36 14.44
N LEU A 215 -2.74 17.40 13.68
CA LEU A 215 -3.66 17.68 12.57
C LEU A 215 -5.02 18.19 13.09
N PRO A 216 -5.84 18.83 12.21
CA PRO A 216 -7.20 19.21 12.56
C PRO A 216 -8.01 18.06 13.16
N ALA A 217 -8.87 18.37 14.15
CA ALA A 217 -9.58 17.37 14.95
C ALA A 217 -10.30 16.28 14.12
N ARG A 218 -10.90 16.66 12.98
CA ARG A 218 -11.61 15.77 12.04
C ARG A 218 -10.82 14.55 11.55
N PHE A 219 -9.48 14.59 11.62
CA PHE A 219 -8.64 13.44 11.26
C PHE A 219 -8.63 12.36 12.34
N ASN A 220 -8.96 12.70 13.59
CA ASN A 220 -8.98 11.76 14.71
C ASN A 220 -10.27 10.94 14.76
N ASP A 221 -11.36 11.43 14.16
CA ASP A 221 -12.67 10.75 14.08
C ASP A 221 -12.54 9.32 13.51
N LYS A 222 -11.53 9.07 12.65
CA LYS A 222 -11.22 7.76 12.07
C LYS A 222 -10.74 6.72 13.10
N TYR A 223 -10.18 7.15 14.23
CA TYR A 223 -9.43 6.29 15.16
C TYR A 223 -9.97 6.28 16.60
N GLU A 224 -11.17 6.81 16.84
CA GLU A 224 -11.74 6.96 18.19
C GLU A 224 -11.88 5.64 18.97
N ALA A 225 -11.93 4.50 18.26
CA ALA A 225 -12.13 3.18 18.88
C ALA A 225 -10.86 2.51 19.43
N VAL A 226 -9.65 2.99 19.10
CA VAL A 226 -8.38 2.34 19.49
C VAL A 226 -7.38 3.37 20.02
N ASP A 227 -6.96 3.22 21.28
CA ASP A 227 -5.92 4.06 21.89
C ASP A 227 -4.53 3.40 21.77
N MET A 228 -3.53 4.17 21.35
CA MET A 228 -2.12 3.75 21.34
C MET A 228 -1.61 3.35 22.73
N ALA A 229 -2.11 3.96 23.80
CA ALA A 229 -1.66 3.66 25.17
C ALA A 229 -2.03 2.24 25.61
N ASP A 230 -3.17 1.72 25.12
CA ASP A 230 -3.70 0.41 25.49
C ASP A 230 -3.51 -0.64 24.38
N PHE A 231 -2.78 -0.32 23.31
CA PHE A 231 -2.67 -1.17 22.12
C PHE A 231 -2.18 -2.59 22.41
N ASP A 232 -1.17 -2.77 23.28
CA ASP A 232 -0.68 -4.10 23.67
C ASP A 232 -1.73 -4.92 24.43
N SER A 233 -2.49 -4.26 25.29
CA SER A 233 -3.59 -4.89 26.04
C SER A 233 -4.72 -5.25 25.08
N PHE A 234 -5.06 -4.34 24.17
CA PHE A 234 -6.02 -4.56 23.09
C PHE A 234 -5.61 -5.76 22.24
N LEU A 235 -4.36 -5.88 21.78
CA LEU A 235 -3.93 -7.01 20.96
C LEU A 235 -4.07 -8.35 21.71
N LYS A 236 -3.72 -8.39 23.00
CA LYS A 236 -3.87 -9.59 23.83
C LYS A 236 -5.33 -10.00 24.01
N GLU A 237 -6.20 -9.03 24.31
CA GLU A 237 -7.65 -9.27 24.44
C GLU A 237 -8.25 -9.69 23.09
N ASN A 238 -7.86 -9.01 22.02
CA ASN A 238 -8.37 -9.27 20.68
C ASN A 238 -7.97 -10.67 20.17
N GLU A 239 -6.80 -11.19 20.54
CA GLU A 239 -6.43 -12.59 20.25
C GLU A 239 -7.31 -13.61 21.01
N ILE A 240 -7.72 -13.28 22.25
CA ILE A 240 -8.70 -14.10 22.98
C ILE A 240 -10.06 -14.05 22.26
N ASN A 241 -10.52 -12.86 21.91
CA ASN A 241 -11.78 -12.65 21.19
C ASN A 241 -11.80 -13.34 19.84
N LYS A 242 -10.68 -13.31 19.10
CA LYS A 242 -10.48 -14.07 17.86
C LYS A 242 -10.65 -15.57 18.07
N SER A 243 -10.08 -16.13 19.13
CA SER A 243 -10.23 -17.55 19.45
C SER A 243 -11.70 -17.93 19.76
N LEU A 244 -12.43 -17.05 20.45
CA LEU A 244 -13.86 -17.26 20.72
C LEU A 244 -14.70 -17.14 19.45
N TYR A 245 -14.44 -16.13 18.63
CA TYR A 245 -15.07 -15.90 17.34
C TYR A 245 -14.87 -17.09 16.40
N GLN A 246 -13.64 -17.59 16.25
CA GLN A 246 -13.36 -18.75 15.40
C GLN A 246 -14.11 -20.00 15.86
N LYS A 247 -14.16 -20.26 17.19
CA LYS A 247 -14.93 -21.38 17.74
C LYS A 247 -16.43 -21.24 17.48
N ALA A 248 -16.95 -20.01 17.40
CA ALA A 248 -18.34 -19.76 17.07
C ALA A 248 -18.62 -19.96 15.57
N MET A 249 -17.71 -19.51 14.70
CA MET A 249 -17.77 -19.78 13.26
C MET A 249 -17.83 -21.30 12.98
N ASP A 250 -16.98 -22.08 13.65
CA ASP A 250 -16.96 -23.55 13.54
C ASP A 250 -18.23 -24.23 14.09
N ARG A 251 -19.02 -23.50 14.91
CA ARG A 251 -20.23 -23.98 15.59
C ARG A 251 -21.46 -23.19 15.17
N ASP A 252 -21.52 -22.80 13.91
CA ASP A 252 -22.61 -22.06 13.30
C ASP A 252 -24.00 -22.51 13.81
N PRO A 253 -24.70 -21.65 14.59
CA PRO A 253 -26.05 -21.91 15.06
C PRO A 253 -27.03 -22.33 13.95
N GLY A 254 -26.91 -21.74 12.76
CA GLY A 254 -27.81 -22.01 11.64
C GLY A 254 -27.70 -23.45 11.11
N VAL A 255 -26.52 -24.06 11.14
CA VAL A 255 -26.35 -25.50 10.80
C VAL A 255 -27.04 -26.37 11.86
N LYS A 256 -26.82 -26.07 13.14
CA LYS A 256 -27.37 -26.84 14.27
C LYS A 256 -28.90 -26.76 14.32
N GLU A 257 -29.46 -25.58 14.07
CA GLU A 257 -30.90 -25.32 14.05
C GLU A 257 -31.54 -25.64 12.69
N GLN A 258 -30.76 -26.11 11.72
CA GLN A 258 -31.21 -26.50 10.38
C GLN A 258 -31.94 -25.40 9.62
N TRP A 259 -31.40 -24.18 9.63
CA TRP A 259 -32.00 -23.03 8.93
C TRP A 259 -32.16 -23.24 7.41
N TYR A 260 -31.46 -24.22 6.83
CA TYR A 260 -31.66 -24.68 5.44
C TYR A 260 -33.00 -25.37 5.17
N ASN A 261 -33.74 -25.81 6.21
CA ASN A 261 -35.00 -26.51 6.05
C ASN A 261 -36.14 -25.54 5.66
N PRO A 262 -36.96 -25.86 4.63
CA PRO A 262 -38.10 -25.03 4.25
C PRO A 262 -39.12 -24.76 5.36
N SER A 263 -39.20 -25.63 6.36
CA SER A 263 -40.11 -25.47 7.51
C SER A 263 -39.56 -24.58 8.64
N THR A 264 -38.34 -24.04 8.50
CA THR A 264 -37.74 -23.16 9.50
C THR A 264 -38.58 -21.90 9.69
N ASP A 265 -38.83 -21.52 10.94
CA ASP A 265 -39.49 -20.25 11.24
C ASP A 265 -38.56 -19.07 10.90
N VAL A 266 -39.06 -18.21 10.02
CA VAL A 266 -38.36 -17.03 9.53
C VAL A 266 -39.00 -15.71 9.97
N SER A 267 -39.89 -15.76 10.97
CA SER A 267 -40.58 -14.58 11.50
C SER A 267 -39.64 -13.48 12.02
N LEU A 268 -38.45 -13.86 12.48
CA LEU A 268 -37.41 -12.95 12.97
C LEU A 268 -36.30 -12.67 11.95
N TRP A 269 -36.43 -13.15 10.72
CA TRP A 269 -35.45 -12.85 9.68
C TRP A 269 -35.74 -11.47 9.10
N GLU A 270 -34.68 -10.73 8.85
CA GLU A 270 -34.75 -9.40 8.26
C GLU A 270 -34.66 -9.49 6.73
N LYS A 271 -34.74 -8.35 6.05
CA LYS A 271 -34.77 -8.28 4.58
C LYS A 271 -33.53 -7.57 4.05
N MET A 272 -32.96 -8.11 2.98
CA MET A 272 -31.85 -7.50 2.25
C MET A 272 -32.14 -7.54 0.75
N LEU A 273 -31.92 -6.42 0.06
CA LEU A 273 -31.95 -6.40 -1.41
C LEU A 273 -30.63 -6.99 -1.92
N LEU A 274 -30.69 -8.00 -2.77
CA LEU A 274 -29.51 -8.62 -3.37
C LEU A 274 -29.57 -8.52 -4.90
N PRO A 275 -28.42 -8.40 -5.57
CA PRO A 275 -27.07 -8.46 -5.01
C PRO A 275 -26.56 -7.13 -4.42
N GLN A 276 -25.76 -7.22 -3.35
CA GLN A 276 -24.93 -6.14 -2.79
C GLN A 276 -23.88 -6.71 -1.82
N VAL A 277 -22.83 -5.94 -1.54
CA VAL A 277 -21.98 -6.17 -0.36
C VAL A 277 -22.80 -5.90 0.90
N TRP A 278 -22.72 -6.80 1.89
CA TRP A 278 -23.60 -6.74 3.06
C TRP A 278 -23.24 -5.60 4.02
N GLU A 279 -22.06 -4.96 3.86
CA GLU A 279 -21.58 -3.88 4.75
C GLU A 279 -22.47 -2.66 4.64
N ASN A 280 -23.12 -2.47 3.49
CA ASN A 280 -24.13 -1.44 3.26
C ASN A 280 -25.36 -1.58 4.18
N VAL A 281 -25.56 -2.77 4.76
CA VAL A 281 -26.69 -3.09 5.65
C VAL A 281 -26.21 -3.41 7.07
N LEU A 282 -25.14 -4.21 7.20
CA LEU A 282 -24.66 -4.74 8.48
C LEU A 282 -23.52 -3.90 9.10
N GLY A 283 -22.95 -2.97 8.34
CA GLY A 283 -21.69 -2.32 8.68
C GLY A 283 -20.50 -3.27 8.51
N ASN A 284 -19.33 -2.86 9.01
CA ASN A 284 -18.07 -3.62 8.91
C ASN A 284 -18.13 -4.90 9.78
N VAL A 285 -18.68 -5.98 9.22
CA VAL A 285 -18.97 -7.23 9.91
C VAL A 285 -18.48 -8.39 9.06
N ASP A 286 -17.55 -9.17 9.60
CA ASP A 286 -17.19 -10.49 9.08
C ASP A 286 -17.97 -11.55 9.86
N GLY A 287 -18.30 -12.68 9.23
CA GLY A 287 -19.01 -13.76 9.92
C GLY A 287 -19.80 -14.70 9.02
N ILE A 288 -20.88 -15.25 9.58
CA ILE A 288 -21.82 -16.12 8.87
C ILE A 288 -23.18 -15.45 8.81
N VAL A 289 -23.68 -15.24 7.59
CA VAL A 289 -25.05 -14.77 7.35
C VAL A 289 -25.77 -15.78 6.47
N TRP A 290 -26.99 -16.13 6.90
CA TRP A 290 -27.87 -17.01 6.16
C TRP A 290 -28.88 -16.19 5.39
N PHE A 291 -29.08 -16.53 4.13
CA PHE A 291 -30.03 -15.92 3.21
C PHE A 291 -31.07 -16.94 2.77
N ARG A 292 -32.33 -16.52 2.64
CA ARG A 292 -33.43 -17.37 2.18
C ARG A 292 -34.32 -16.61 1.21
N ARG A 293 -34.73 -17.29 0.15
CA ARG A 293 -35.75 -16.80 -0.78
C ARG A 293 -36.66 -17.90 -1.24
N THR A 294 -37.92 -17.54 -1.50
CA THR A 294 -38.85 -18.41 -2.21
C THR A 294 -39.04 -17.94 -3.64
N PHE A 295 -39.29 -18.89 -4.54
CA PHE A 295 -39.61 -18.61 -5.95
C PHE A 295 -40.61 -19.65 -6.45
N THR A 296 -41.41 -19.29 -7.46
CA THR A 296 -42.43 -20.17 -8.02
C THR A 296 -42.03 -20.64 -9.40
N LEU A 297 -42.19 -21.94 -9.68
CA LEU A 297 -42.03 -22.50 -11.03
C LEU A 297 -43.38 -22.98 -11.59
N PRO A 298 -43.64 -22.77 -12.89
CA PRO A 298 -44.83 -23.31 -13.53
C PRO A 298 -44.76 -24.84 -13.61
N LYS A 299 -45.92 -25.51 -13.54
CA LYS A 299 -46.12 -26.97 -13.62
C LYS A 299 -45.31 -27.69 -14.70
N GLU A 300 -45.12 -26.98 -15.79
CA GLU A 300 -44.54 -27.45 -17.02
C GLU A 300 -43.01 -27.54 -17.02
N ASP A 301 -42.34 -27.08 -15.96
CA ASP A 301 -40.90 -26.82 -15.93
C ASP A 301 -40.13 -27.70 -14.92
N SER A 302 -40.52 -28.97 -14.80
CA SER A 302 -40.05 -29.93 -13.78
C SER A 302 -38.66 -30.55 -14.03
N GLY A 303 -37.69 -29.74 -14.46
CA GLY A 303 -36.33 -29.88 -13.92
C GLY A 303 -35.28 -30.71 -14.67
N LYS A 304 -35.34 -30.90 -15.99
CA LYS A 304 -34.15 -31.40 -16.71
C LYS A 304 -33.20 -30.26 -17.04
N ASN A 305 -31.90 -30.46 -16.79
CA ASN A 305 -30.81 -29.50 -17.05
C ASN A 305 -30.98 -28.15 -16.32
N THR A 306 -31.47 -28.19 -15.08
CA THR A 306 -31.62 -26.98 -14.27
C THR A 306 -30.27 -26.55 -13.71
N VAL A 307 -29.99 -25.25 -13.80
CA VAL A 307 -28.83 -24.60 -13.18
C VAL A 307 -29.29 -23.42 -12.33
N ILE A 308 -28.75 -23.30 -11.13
CA ILE A 308 -28.86 -22.10 -10.30
C ILE A 308 -27.53 -21.36 -10.37
N GLN A 309 -27.59 -20.07 -10.68
CA GLN A 309 -26.45 -19.16 -10.60
C GLN A 309 -26.77 -18.06 -9.60
N LEU A 310 -25.85 -17.76 -8.68
CA LEU A 310 -26.02 -16.76 -7.62
C LEU A 310 -25.07 -15.55 -7.78
N GLY A 311 -24.32 -15.51 -8.88
CA GLY A 311 -23.21 -14.57 -9.03
C GLY A 311 -22.04 -14.89 -8.10
N PRO A 312 -21.10 -13.94 -7.90
CA PRO A 312 -20.02 -14.07 -6.95
C PRO A 312 -20.53 -13.90 -5.52
N ILE A 313 -19.95 -14.68 -4.61
CA ILE A 313 -20.22 -14.64 -3.17
C ILE A 313 -18.88 -14.51 -2.46
N ASP A 314 -18.79 -13.59 -1.52
CA ASP A 314 -17.62 -13.33 -0.68
C ASP A 314 -17.86 -13.83 0.75
N ASP A 315 -17.14 -14.84 1.27
CA ASP A 315 -16.00 -15.56 0.69
C ASP A 315 -16.41 -16.97 0.22
N ASP A 316 -17.05 -17.73 1.10
CA ASP A 316 -17.46 -19.11 0.89
C ASP A 316 -19.00 -19.22 0.95
N ASP A 317 -19.57 -20.17 0.21
CA ASP A 317 -21.00 -20.49 0.34
C ASP A 317 -21.27 -21.98 0.51
N GLU A 318 -22.38 -22.26 1.17
CA GLU A 318 -23.10 -23.52 1.10
C GLU A 318 -24.54 -23.22 0.68
N THR A 319 -25.05 -23.93 -0.33
CA THR A 319 -26.36 -23.65 -0.91
C THR A 319 -27.28 -24.86 -0.84
N TRP A 320 -28.51 -24.65 -0.40
CA TRP A 320 -29.57 -25.66 -0.31
C TRP A 320 -30.80 -25.26 -1.14
N LEU A 321 -31.42 -26.26 -1.75
CA LEU A 321 -32.71 -26.16 -2.41
C LEU A 321 -33.68 -27.12 -1.74
N ASN A 322 -34.81 -26.60 -1.26
CA ASN A 322 -35.86 -27.37 -0.60
C ASN A 322 -35.35 -28.27 0.55
N GLY A 323 -34.31 -27.82 1.26
CA GLY A 323 -33.68 -28.54 2.38
C GLY A 323 -32.57 -29.51 1.99
N VAL A 324 -32.27 -29.68 0.70
CA VAL A 324 -31.19 -30.54 0.21
C VAL A 324 -30.04 -29.67 -0.28
N LYS A 325 -28.81 -29.96 0.18
CA LYS A 325 -27.61 -29.24 -0.25
C LYS A 325 -27.34 -29.53 -1.72
N ILE A 326 -27.22 -28.49 -2.54
CA ILE A 326 -26.97 -28.60 -3.99
C ILE A 326 -25.53 -28.23 -4.35
N GLY A 327 -24.81 -27.54 -3.47
CA GLY A 327 -23.42 -27.20 -3.72
C GLY A 327 -22.78 -26.39 -2.59
N GLU A 328 -21.48 -26.20 -2.75
CA GLU A 328 -20.64 -25.30 -1.96
C GLU A 328 -19.50 -24.81 -2.84
N SER A 329 -18.94 -23.65 -2.52
CA SER A 329 -17.78 -23.12 -3.24
C SER A 329 -16.98 -22.20 -2.33
N LYS A 330 -15.68 -22.09 -2.63
CA LYS A 330 -14.74 -21.28 -1.86
C LYS A 330 -14.14 -20.15 -2.69
N GLY A 331 -13.98 -18.99 -2.07
CA GLY A 331 -13.30 -17.82 -2.62
C GLY A 331 -14.22 -16.72 -3.16
N TYR A 332 -13.83 -15.47 -2.89
CA TYR A 332 -14.61 -14.26 -3.10
C TYR A 332 -15.06 -13.89 -4.52
N ALA A 333 -14.28 -14.21 -5.56
CA ALA A 333 -14.51 -13.69 -6.92
C ALA A 333 -15.20 -14.69 -7.88
N ILE A 334 -15.58 -15.87 -7.39
CA ILE A 334 -16.02 -16.98 -8.25
C ILE A 334 -17.54 -16.97 -8.40
N ASN A 335 -18.06 -16.99 -9.64
CA ASN A 335 -19.50 -17.16 -9.84
C ASN A 335 -19.98 -18.53 -9.32
N ARG A 336 -21.00 -18.54 -8.47
CA ARG A 336 -21.59 -19.77 -7.95
C ARG A 336 -22.60 -20.32 -8.93
N ILE A 337 -22.32 -21.53 -9.43
CA ILE A 337 -23.12 -22.22 -10.45
C ILE A 337 -23.33 -23.66 -9.99
N TYR A 338 -24.58 -24.06 -9.74
CA TYR A 338 -24.95 -25.39 -9.26
C TYR A 338 -25.94 -26.07 -10.20
N GLU A 339 -25.62 -27.30 -10.59
CA GLU A 339 -26.56 -28.19 -11.26
C GLU A 339 -27.58 -28.70 -10.25
N VAL A 340 -28.86 -28.63 -10.61
CA VAL A 340 -29.97 -29.02 -9.73
C VAL A 340 -30.59 -30.31 -10.23
N PRO A 341 -30.58 -31.38 -9.42
CA PRO A 341 -31.33 -32.59 -9.74
C PRO A 341 -32.83 -32.31 -9.90
N SER A 342 -33.41 -32.85 -10.97
CA SER A 342 -34.80 -32.60 -11.38
C SER A 342 -35.83 -32.85 -10.29
N GLU A 343 -35.57 -33.84 -9.46
CA GLU A 343 -36.38 -34.33 -8.35
C GLU A 343 -36.44 -33.37 -7.15
N LEU A 344 -35.51 -32.41 -7.06
CA LEU A 344 -35.49 -31.43 -6.00
C LEU A 344 -36.45 -30.27 -6.27
N LEU A 345 -36.82 -30.03 -7.53
CA LEU A 345 -37.76 -28.98 -7.90
C LEU A 345 -39.20 -29.44 -7.76
N LYS A 346 -40.03 -28.55 -7.23
CA LYS A 346 -41.47 -28.76 -7.07
C LYS A 346 -42.23 -27.82 -7.99
N GLU A 347 -43.37 -28.28 -8.50
CA GLU A 347 -44.37 -27.38 -9.07
C GLU A 347 -44.81 -26.39 -7.98
N GLY A 348 -44.91 -25.10 -8.34
CA GLY A 348 -45.26 -24.07 -7.38
C GLY A 348 -44.03 -23.55 -6.62
N GLU A 349 -44.21 -23.31 -5.32
CA GLU A 349 -43.19 -22.66 -4.49
C GLU A 349 -42.00 -23.59 -4.17
N ASN A 350 -40.80 -23.04 -4.32
CA ASN A 350 -39.53 -23.64 -3.96
C ASN A 350 -38.79 -22.68 -3.03
N THR A 351 -37.97 -23.23 -2.12
CA THR A 351 -37.14 -22.45 -1.18
C THR A 351 -35.68 -22.68 -1.49
N ILE A 352 -34.93 -21.60 -1.68
CA ILE A 352 -33.46 -21.60 -1.73
C ILE A 352 -32.91 -20.96 -0.46
N VAL A 353 -31.88 -21.57 0.12
CA VAL A 353 -31.15 -21.06 1.28
C VAL A 353 -29.66 -21.05 0.95
N VAL A 354 -28.99 -19.95 1.28
CA VAL A 354 -27.55 -19.76 1.06
C VAL A 354 -26.93 -19.35 2.38
N LYS A 355 -26.00 -20.14 2.89
CA LYS A 355 -25.12 -19.73 3.99
C LYS A 355 -23.89 -19.10 3.38
N VAL A 356 -23.63 -17.84 3.70
CA VAL A 356 -22.40 -17.14 3.30
C VAL A 356 -21.49 -17.05 4.52
N SER A 357 -20.24 -17.49 4.37
CA SER A 357 -19.19 -17.36 5.39
C SER A 357 -18.11 -16.42 4.86
N ASP A 358 -17.94 -15.30 5.54
CA ASP A 358 -16.94 -14.29 5.25
C ASP A 358 -15.94 -14.21 6.41
N TYR A 359 -14.66 -14.12 6.07
CA TYR A 359 -13.55 -14.18 7.01
C TYR A 359 -12.83 -12.84 7.16
N SER A 360 -12.94 -11.97 6.16
CA SER A 360 -12.35 -10.63 6.17
C SER A 360 -12.81 -9.85 4.94
N GLY A 361 -13.07 -8.57 5.10
CA GLY A 361 -13.25 -7.67 3.96
C GLY A 361 -14.71 -7.36 3.73
N GLY A 362 -15.19 -7.51 2.50
CA GLY A 362 -16.59 -7.27 2.17
C GLY A 362 -17.34 -8.58 1.99
N GLY A 363 -18.44 -8.82 2.69
CA GLY A 363 -19.18 -10.08 2.57
C GLY A 363 -20.44 -10.01 1.70
N GLY A 364 -21.01 -11.17 1.39
CA GLY A 364 -22.36 -11.30 0.81
C GLY A 364 -22.40 -11.70 -0.67
N MET A 365 -23.58 -11.59 -1.28
CA MET A 365 -23.82 -11.91 -2.70
C MET A 365 -23.88 -10.61 -3.50
N TYR A 366 -22.77 -10.18 -4.12
CA TYR A 366 -22.57 -8.77 -4.49
C TYR A 366 -22.50 -8.46 -5.99
N GLY A 367 -22.47 -9.47 -6.88
CA GLY A 367 -22.29 -9.25 -8.32
C GLY A 367 -23.48 -8.64 -9.06
N ASN A 368 -23.63 -8.94 -10.35
CA ASN A 368 -24.72 -8.34 -11.13
C ASN A 368 -26.07 -9.04 -10.86
N ALA A 369 -27.16 -8.27 -10.87
CA ALA A 369 -28.50 -8.82 -10.70
C ALA A 369 -28.86 -9.87 -11.76
N ASP A 370 -28.34 -9.72 -12.98
CA ASP A 370 -28.53 -10.70 -14.05
C ASP A 370 -27.82 -12.03 -13.75
N ASP A 371 -26.77 -12.05 -12.94
CA ASP A 371 -26.05 -13.27 -12.58
C ASP A 371 -26.77 -14.08 -11.48
N MET A 372 -27.85 -13.56 -10.89
CA MET A 372 -28.70 -14.27 -9.92
C MET A 372 -29.96 -14.83 -10.58
N TYR A 373 -29.96 -16.12 -10.93
CA TYR A 373 -31.10 -16.74 -11.60
C TYR A 373 -31.16 -18.26 -11.42
N ILE A 374 -32.35 -18.82 -11.69
CA ILE A 374 -32.55 -20.23 -12.00
C ILE A 374 -32.86 -20.36 -13.49
N LYS A 375 -32.14 -21.25 -14.18
CA LYS A 375 -32.36 -21.58 -15.58
C LYS A 375 -32.81 -23.03 -15.69
N THR A 376 -33.91 -23.23 -16.39
CA THR A 376 -34.50 -24.52 -16.68
C THR A 376 -34.45 -24.76 -18.20
N ALA A 377 -34.98 -25.90 -18.65
CA ALA A 377 -35.15 -26.16 -20.08
C ALA A 377 -36.14 -25.18 -20.76
N LYS A 378 -37.09 -24.60 -20.02
CA LYS A 378 -38.14 -23.73 -20.59
C LYS A 378 -37.92 -22.24 -20.37
N GLY A 379 -37.05 -21.83 -19.44
CA GLY A 379 -36.86 -20.41 -19.19
C GLY A 379 -35.77 -20.08 -18.18
N ARG A 380 -35.62 -18.78 -17.92
CA ARG A 380 -34.73 -18.20 -16.91
C ARG A 380 -35.57 -17.31 -16.01
N TYR A 381 -35.46 -17.52 -14.69
CA TYR A 381 -36.21 -16.80 -13.68
C TYR A 381 -35.22 -16.11 -12.74
N SER A 382 -35.41 -14.82 -12.50
CA SER A 382 -34.51 -14.03 -11.66
C SER A 382 -34.61 -14.42 -10.18
N LEU A 383 -33.46 -14.50 -9.53
CA LEU A 383 -33.31 -14.62 -8.08
C LEU A 383 -32.86 -13.29 -7.44
N ALA A 384 -32.62 -12.23 -8.22
CA ALA A 384 -32.30 -10.91 -7.69
C ALA A 384 -33.52 -10.22 -7.05
N GLY A 385 -33.28 -9.33 -6.09
CA GLY A 385 -34.29 -8.56 -5.36
C GLY A 385 -34.27 -8.87 -3.86
N GLU A 386 -35.43 -8.84 -3.21
CA GLU A 386 -35.53 -9.05 -1.77
C GLU A 386 -35.26 -10.51 -1.36
N TRP A 387 -34.36 -10.70 -0.40
CA TRP A 387 -34.10 -11.95 0.30
C TRP A 387 -34.32 -11.75 1.80
N LEU A 388 -34.74 -12.80 2.48
CA LEU A 388 -34.67 -12.84 3.94
C LEU A 388 -33.25 -13.15 4.35
N TYR A 389 -32.77 -12.57 5.45
CA TYR A 389 -31.47 -12.89 6.01
C TYR A 389 -31.49 -12.97 7.54
N LYS A 390 -30.52 -13.69 8.09
CA LYS A 390 -30.24 -13.76 9.53
C LYS A 390 -28.74 -13.94 9.78
N SER A 391 -28.14 -13.02 10.52
CA SER A 391 -26.75 -13.16 10.98
C SER A 391 -26.66 -14.26 12.04
N SER A 392 -25.75 -15.21 11.84
CA SER A 392 -25.54 -16.35 12.75
C SER A 392 -24.39 -16.08 13.71
N VAL A 393 -23.23 -15.73 13.17
CA VAL A 393 -22.01 -15.41 13.92
C VAL A 393 -21.43 -14.15 13.30
N THR A 394 -21.02 -13.18 14.11
CA THR A 394 -20.39 -11.94 13.63
C THR A 394 -19.20 -11.59 14.50
N ASN A 395 -18.10 -11.11 13.93
CA ASN A 395 -16.92 -10.63 14.65
C ASN A 395 -17.29 -9.63 15.78
N LYS A 396 -18.26 -8.75 15.50
CA LYS A 396 -18.81 -7.74 16.42
C LYS A 396 -19.44 -8.34 17.68
N ALA A 397 -20.15 -9.48 17.57
CA ALA A 397 -20.73 -10.15 18.73
C ALA A 397 -19.68 -10.68 19.72
N PHE A 398 -18.43 -10.82 19.27
CA PHE A 398 -17.30 -11.28 20.07
C PHE A 398 -16.32 -10.16 20.43
N ASN A 399 -16.62 -8.90 20.08
CA ASN A 399 -15.65 -7.79 20.16
C ASN A 399 -14.31 -8.13 19.49
N TYR A 400 -14.35 -8.94 18.41
CA TYR A 400 -13.19 -9.25 17.62
C TYR A 400 -13.03 -8.21 16.51
N VAL A 401 -11.84 -7.64 16.42
CA VAL A 401 -11.44 -6.67 15.39
C VAL A 401 -10.29 -7.26 14.59
N THR A 402 -10.39 -7.25 13.27
CA THR A 402 -9.28 -7.65 12.41
C THR A 402 -8.12 -6.67 12.56
N VAL A 403 -6.98 -7.16 13.06
CA VAL A 403 -5.77 -6.34 13.24
C VAL A 403 -5.20 -6.00 11.87
N SER A 404 -5.02 -4.70 11.62
CA SER A 404 -4.57 -4.17 10.33
C SER A 404 -3.58 -3.03 10.56
N PRO A 405 -2.58 -2.82 9.67
CA PRO A 405 -1.69 -1.67 9.75
C PRO A 405 -2.40 -0.32 9.67
N ASN A 406 -3.62 -0.29 9.15
CA ASN A 406 -4.42 0.93 9.02
C ASN A 406 -5.32 1.20 10.22
N MET A 407 -5.35 0.32 11.23
CA MET A 407 -6.29 0.44 12.36
C MET A 407 -5.96 1.60 13.31
N LEU A 408 -4.73 2.11 13.25
CA LEU A 408 -4.28 3.27 14.02
C LEU A 408 -3.12 3.96 13.30
N TYR A 409 -3.05 5.28 13.43
CA TYR A 409 -1.95 6.07 12.87
C TYR A 409 -0.60 5.74 13.52
N GLY A 410 0.49 5.95 12.78
CA GLY A 410 1.87 5.79 13.26
C GLY A 410 2.35 4.38 13.57
N LEU A 411 1.51 3.33 13.44
CA LEU A 411 1.89 1.95 13.73
C LEU A 411 3.09 1.49 12.90
N LEU A 412 3.08 1.78 11.60
CA LEU A 412 4.17 1.42 10.69
C LEU A 412 5.37 2.34 10.82
N TYR A 413 5.16 3.63 11.05
CA TYR A 413 6.26 4.55 11.37
C TYR A 413 7.08 4.02 12.56
N ASN A 414 6.40 3.69 13.66
CA ASN A 414 7.04 3.24 14.89
C ASN A 414 7.81 1.93 14.73
N ALA A 415 7.26 0.98 13.96
CA ALA A 415 7.86 -0.34 13.81
C ALA A 415 8.89 -0.44 12.68
N MET A 416 8.69 0.31 11.59
CA MET A 416 9.41 0.10 10.32
C MET A 416 10.18 1.32 9.82
N ILE A 417 10.05 2.51 10.45
CA ILE A 417 10.78 3.73 10.07
C ILE A 417 11.61 4.27 11.23
N HIS A 418 11.02 4.36 12.42
CA HIS A 418 11.69 4.84 13.64
C HIS A 418 13.03 4.14 13.94
N PRO A 419 13.20 2.82 13.72
CA PRO A 419 14.49 2.16 13.92
C PRO A 419 15.66 2.78 13.14
N PHE A 420 15.38 3.49 12.04
CA PHE A 420 16.38 4.06 11.13
C PHE A 420 16.66 5.56 11.35
N ILE A 421 15.92 6.27 12.21
CA ILE A 421 16.01 7.74 12.30
C ILE A 421 17.38 8.25 12.79
N SER A 422 18.15 7.37 13.45
CA SER A 422 19.52 7.64 13.88
C SER A 422 20.57 7.30 12.82
N PHE A 423 20.18 6.63 11.73
CA PHE A 423 21.05 6.28 10.62
C PHE A 423 21.03 7.40 9.56
N PRO A 424 22.19 7.94 9.16
CA PRO A 424 22.23 8.90 8.08
C PRO A 424 21.80 8.24 6.75
N ILE A 425 20.97 8.95 5.99
CA ILE A 425 20.53 8.55 4.65
C ILE A 425 20.69 9.72 3.67
N GLN A 426 20.83 9.39 2.39
CA GLN A 426 20.93 10.37 1.30
C GLN A 426 19.58 11.02 1.01
N GLY A 427 18.50 10.24 1.02
CA GLY A 427 17.13 10.70 0.79
C GLY A 427 16.11 9.57 0.85
N VAL A 428 14.86 9.89 0.51
CA VAL A 428 13.72 8.98 0.52
C VAL A 428 13.08 8.89 -0.87
N ILE A 429 12.74 7.69 -1.31
CA ILE A 429 11.79 7.47 -2.41
C ILE A 429 10.50 6.84 -1.89
N TRP A 430 9.36 7.31 -2.42
CA TRP A 430 8.03 6.99 -1.91
C TRP A 430 7.05 6.60 -3.02
N TYR A 431 6.31 5.51 -2.84
CA TYR A 431 5.22 5.14 -3.75
C TYR A 431 4.01 4.63 -2.95
N GLN A 432 3.06 5.53 -2.75
CA GLN A 432 1.81 5.28 -2.04
C GLN A 432 0.75 6.29 -2.45
N GLY A 433 -0.50 5.89 -2.29
CA GLY A 433 -1.65 6.76 -2.41
C GLY A 433 -2.94 6.00 -2.74
N GLU A 434 -2.82 4.81 -3.31
CA GLU A 434 -3.96 4.02 -3.79
C GLU A 434 -4.95 3.71 -2.67
N SER A 435 -4.47 3.40 -1.45
CA SER A 435 -5.33 3.17 -0.29
C SER A 435 -6.00 4.44 0.27
N ASN A 436 -5.56 5.63 -0.14
CA ASN A 436 -6.12 6.91 0.30
C ASN A 436 -7.00 7.59 -0.75
N VAL A 437 -7.31 6.93 -1.89
CA VAL A 437 -8.11 7.53 -2.98
C VAL A 437 -9.49 8.01 -2.50
N GLY A 438 -10.17 7.22 -1.66
CA GLY A 438 -11.46 7.61 -1.05
C GLY A 438 -11.37 8.81 -0.09
N TYR A 439 -10.14 9.25 0.25
CA TYR A 439 -9.83 10.42 1.07
C TYR A 439 -8.85 11.36 0.35
N SER A 440 -8.97 11.46 -0.98
CA SER A 440 -8.03 12.17 -1.85
C SER A 440 -7.80 13.64 -1.47
N TYR A 441 -8.86 14.36 -1.08
CA TYR A 441 -8.76 15.74 -0.60
C TYR A 441 -7.91 15.86 0.68
N ASP A 442 -8.06 14.89 1.59
CA ASP A 442 -7.35 14.84 2.87
C ASP A 442 -5.86 14.56 2.70
N TYR A 443 -5.50 13.85 1.64
CA TYR A 443 -4.12 13.58 1.26
C TYR A 443 -3.29 14.85 1.05
N ARG A 444 -3.93 15.98 0.64
CA ARG A 444 -3.29 17.31 0.52
C ARG A 444 -2.70 17.80 1.85
N THR A 445 -3.23 17.32 2.97
CA THR A 445 -2.75 17.65 4.32
C THR A 445 -1.85 16.54 4.86
N LEU A 446 -2.26 15.27 4.71
CA LEU A 446 -1.57 14.13 5.28
C LEU A 446 -0.17 13.91 4.69
N PHE A 447 -0.02 14.06 3.37
CA PHE A 447 1.25 13.79 2.71
C PHE A 447 2.37 14.78 3.08
N PRO A 448 2.18 16.12 3.00
CA PRO A 448 3.20 17.03 3.49
C PRO A 448 3.45 16.91 5.00
N ALA A 449 2.43 16.56 5.80
CA ALA A 449 2.61 16.29 7.23
C ALA A 449 3.55 15.10 7.48
N MET A 450 3.38 14.00 6.73
CA MET A 450 4.26 12.84 6.79
C MET A 450 5.72 13.22 6.47
N ILE A 451 5.96 13.89 5.34
CA ILE A 451 7.30 14.32 4.93
C ILE A 451 7.97 15.20 5.99
N ASN A 452 7.26 16.22 6.48
CA ASN A 452 7.80 17.14 7.46
C ASN A 452 8.07 16.46 8.80
N SER A 453 7.20 15.52 9.20
CA SER A 453 7.40 14.75 10.42
C SER A 453 8.67 13.89 10.34
N TRP A 454 8.93 13.23 9.22
CA TRP A 454 10.15 12.44 9.03
C TRP A 454 11.39 13.34 9.01
N ARG A 455 11.36 14.45 8.25
CA ARG A 455 12.46 15.43 8.24
C ARG A 455 12.79 15.94 9.64
N SER A 456 11.77 16.18 10.46
CA SER A 456 11.97 16.57 11.86
C SER A 456 12.65 15.48 12.69
N LYS A 457 12.35 14.20 12.47
CA LYS A 457 12.93 13.08 13.23
C LYS A 457 14.39 12.79 12.82
N TRP A 458 14.71 12.97 11.54
CA TRP A 458 16.10 12.94 11.07
C TRP A 458 16.88 14.23 11.37
N GLY A 459 16.20 15.32 11.74
CA GLY A 459 16.83 16.62 11.99
C GLY A 459 17.45 17.26 10.74
N ARG A 460 16.96 16.90 9.55
CA ARG A 460 17.49 17.36 8.25
C ARG A 460 16.35 17.49 7.23
N GLU A 461 16.45 18.50 6.38
CA GLU A 461 15.63 18.60 5.18
C GLU A 461 16.12 17.57 4.15
N LEU A 462 15.65 16.34 4.28
CA LEU A 462 15.99 15.23 3.38
C LEU A 462 15.33 15.40 2.00
N PRO A 463 16.03 15.05 0.91
CA PRO A 463 15.39 14.84 -0.39
C PRO A 463 14.27 13.81 -0.28
N PHE A 464 13.10 14.15 -0.84
CA PHE A 464 11.93 13.27 -0.83
C PHE A 464 11.34 13.22 -2.23
N TYR A 465 11.40 12.05 -2.88
CA TYR A 465 10.93 11.87 -4.25
C TYR A 465 9.83 10.82 -4.28
N TRP A 466 8.74 11.07 -5.01
CA TRP A 466 7.63 10.12 -5.06
C TRP A 466 7.14 9.84 -6.47
N VAL A 467 6.40 8.76 -6.60
CA VAL A 467 5.72 8.38 -7.82
C VAL A 467 4.28 8.88 -7.75
N GLN A 468 3.82 9.59 -8.78
CA GLN A 468 2.41 9.94 -8.93
C GLN A 468 1.60 8.69 -9.27
N LEU A 469 0.34 8.56 -8.84
CA LEU A 469 -0.43 7.36 -9.21
C LEU A 469 -0.56 7.18 -10.72
N ALA A 470 -0.41 5.95 -11.19
CA ALA A 470 -0.61 5.54 -12.58
C ALA A 470 -2.09 5.65 -12.98
N ASN A 471 -2.40 5.49 -14.27
CA ASN A 471 -3.76 5.23 -14.76
C ASN A 471 -4.26 3.86 -14.29
N TYR A 472 -5.54 3.78 -13.90
CA TYR A 472 -6.22 2.58 -13.42
C TYR A 472 -7.74 2.70 -13.62
N MET A 473 -8.45 1.58 -13.69
CA MET A 473 -9.89 1.45 -13.95
C MET A 473 -10.33 1.74 -15.40
N ALA A 474 -11.63 1.62 -15.65
CA ALA A 474 -12.23 1.94 -16.95
C ALA A 474 -12.03 3.41 -17.32
N LYS A 475 -11.89 3.65 -18.63
CA LYS A 475 -11.84 5.01 -19.18
C LYS A 475 -13.19 5.71 -19.08
N ASP A 476 -13.14 7.02 -18.88
CA ASP A 476 -14.33 7.84 -18.82
C ASP A 476 -14.93 8.05 -20.22
N VAL A 477 -16.21 7.76 -20.39
CA VAL A 477 -16.94 8.06 -21.64
C VAL A 477 -17.16 9.58 -21.78
N LYS A 478 -17.32 10.28 -20.66
CA LYS A 478 -17.46 11.74 -20.57
C LYS A 478 -16.64 12.26 -19.39
N PRO A 479 -16.11 13.50 -19.43
CA PRO A 479 -15.42 14.07 -18.29
C PRO A 479 -16.32 14.04 -17.05
N GLN A 480 -15.77 13.52 -15.95
CA GLN A 480 -16.49 13.38 -14.69
C GLN A 480 -15.55 13.58 -13.51
N ARG A 481 -16.13 13.59 -12.31
CA ARG A 481 -15.36 13.59 -11.05
C ARG A 481 -14.46 12.35 -11.00
N SER A 482 -13.24 12.55 -10.51
CA SER A 482 -12.27 11.46 -10.33
C SER A 482 -11.47 11.70 -9.05
N GLU A 483 -11.77 10.91 -8.02
CA GLU A 483 -11.01 10.93 -6.76
C GLU A 483 -9.56 10.47 -6.98
N TRP A 484 -9.34 9.64 -8.00
CA TRP A 484 -8.02 9.23 -8.44
C TRP A 484 -7.21 10.40 -8.99
N ALA A 485 -7.80 11.21 -9.87
CA ALA A 485 -7.17 12.43 -10.38
C ALA A 485 -6.96 13.48 -9.25
N GLU A 486 -7.91 13.60 -8.33
CA GLU A 486 -7.76 14.48 -7.17
C GLU A 486 -6.60 14.07 -6.25
N LEU A 487 -6.37 12.76 -6.08
CA LEU A 487 -5.21 12.28 -5.33
C LEU A 487 -3.90 12.56 -6.09
N ARG A 488 -3.86 12.39 -7.43
CA ARG A 488 -2.69 12.79 -8.23
C ARG A 488 -2.39 14.28 -8.09
N GLU A 489 -3.42 15.13 -8.03
CA GLU A 489 -3.28 16.55 -7.74
C GLU A 489 -2.70 16.77 -6.34
N ALA A 490 -3.20 16.08 -5.31
CA ALA A 490 -2.67 16.18 -3.95
C ALA A 490 -1.17 15.82 -3.88
N GLN A 491 -0.76 14.78 -4.63
CA GLN A 491 0.65 14.43 -4.80
C GLN A 491 1.43 15.56 -5.50
N THR A 492 0.88 16.20 -6.53
CA THR A 492 1.54 17.33 -7.22
C THR A 492 1.62 18.57 -6.34
N MET A 493 0.58 18.90 -5.57
CA MET A 493 0.58 20.03 -4.63
C MET A 493 1.66 19.89 -3.55
N THR A 494 2.02 18.66 -3.18
CA THR A 494 3.11 18.38 -2.23
C THR A 494 4.49 18.85 -2.74
N LEU A 495 4.65 19.10 -4.05
CA LEU A 495 5.87 19.71 -4.62
C LEU A 495 6.16 21.13 -4.10
N LEU A 496 5.19 21.79 -3.44
CA LEU A 496 5.41 23.06 -2.75
C LEU A 496 6.44 22.93 -1.61
N LEU A 497 6.66 21.73 -1.07
CA LEU A 497 7.73 21.50 -0.11
C LEU A 497 9.11 21.56 -0.79
N PRO A 498 10.14 22.14 -0.16
CA PRO A 498 11.50 22.17 -0.68
C PRO A 498 12.10 20.75 -0.77
N GLN A 499 13.14 20.60 -1.59
CA GLN A 499 13.85 19.32 -1.80
C GLN A 499 12.93 18.15 -2.18
N THR A 500 11.94 18.42 -3.02
CA THR A 500 10.99 17.42 -3.52
C THR A 500 11.04 17.23 -5.03
N GLY A 501 10.42 16.14 -5.49
CA GLY A 501 10.26 15.79 -6.90
C GLY A 501 9.26 14.66 -7.08
N GLN A 502 8.58 14.66 -8.22
CA GLN A 502 7.52 13.72 -8.56
C GLN A 502 7.82 13.06 -9.90
N ALA A 503 7.80 11.73 -9.92
CA ALA A 503 7.82 10.94 -11.14
C ALA A 503 6.36 10.75 -11.62
N VAL A 504 5.99 11.42 -12.70
CA VAL A 504 4.69 11.21 -13.39
C VAL A 504 4.75 9.88 -14.14
N ILE A 505 3.70 9.06 -14.05
CA ILE A 505 3.64 7.72 -14.66
C ILE A 505 2.26 7.36 -15.23
N THR A 506 1.45 8.36 -15.58
CA THR A 506 0.12 8.15 -16.18
C THR A 506 0.15 7.49 -17.56
N ASP A 507 1.34 7.31 -18.14
CA ASP A 507 1.55 6.70 -19.46
C ASP A 507 2.01 5.23 -19.41
N ILE A 508 2.28 4.68 -18.22
CA ILE A 508 2.77 3.31 -18.05
C ILE A 508 1.86 2.44 -17.16
N GLY A 509 0.74 2.98 -16.68
CA GLY A 509 -0.28 2.23 -15.96
C GLY A 509 -1.14 1.37 -16.88
N ASP A 510 -1.87 0.44 -16.28
CA ASP A 510 -2.83 -0.43 -16.95
C ASP A 510 -4.24 -0.17 -16.37
N GLY A 511 -5.26 -0.13 -17.23
CA GLY A 511 -6.64 0.05 -16.79
C GLY A 511 -7.15 -1.13 -15.95
N ASP A 512 -6.62 -2.32 -16.20
CA ASP A 512 -7.09 -3.57 -15.59
C ASP A 512 -6.16 -4.06 -14.45
N ASP A 513 -4.98 -3.42 -14.28
CA ASP A 513 -3.99 -3.80 -13.27
C ASP A 513 -3.49 -2.56 -12.49
N LEU A 514 -3.71 -2.57 -11.18
CA LEU A 514 -3.27 -1.55 -10.23
C LEU A 514 -1.73 -1.47 -10.12
N HIS A 515 -1.02 -2.53 -10.48
CA HIS A 515 0.41 -2.73 -10.31
C HIS A 515 1.15 -2.70 -11.65
N PRO A 516 1.47 -1.52 -12.22
CA PRO A 516 2.13 -1.44 -13.52
C PRO A 516 3.44 -2.20 -13.56
N ARG A 517 3.60 -3.04 -14.57
CA ARG A 517 4.74 -3.95 -14.74
C ARG A 517 6.01 -3.27 -15.24
N ASN A 518 5.89 -2.15 -15.94
CA ASN A 518 7.04 -1.32 -16.36
C ASN A 518 7.60 -0.52 -15.17
N LYS A 519 8.19 -1.22 -14.19
CA LYS A 519 8.88 -0.57 -13.06
C LYS A 519 10.25 -0.02 -13.45
N GLN A 520 10.79 -0.43 -14.60
CA GLN A 520 11.99 0.13 -15.20
C GLN A 520 11.87 1.64 -15.33
N ASP A 521 10.80 2.12 -15.97
CA ASP A 521 10.59 3.55 -16.17
C ASP A 521 10.24 4.28 -14.87
N VAL A 522 9.53 3.62 -13.94
CA VAL A 522 9.25 4.20 -12.61
C VAL A 522 10.55 4.51 -11.86
N GLY A 523 11.42 3.51 -11.70
CA GLY A 523 12.70 3.66 -11.00
C GLY A 523 13.65 4.61 -11.74
N PHE A 524 13.68 4.54 -13.08
CA PHE A 524 14.46 5.46 -13.92
C PHE A 524 14.04 6.92 -13.72
N ARG A 525 12.74 7.24 -13.74
CA ARG A 525 12.24 8.61 -13.55
C ARG A 525 12.57 9.17 -12.17
N LEU A 526 12.47 8.35 -11.12
CA LEU A 526 12.94 8.73 -9.78
C LEU A 526 14.46 8.99 -9.75
N ALA A 527 15.25 8.18 -10.46
CA ALA A 527 16.69 8.35 -10.51
C ALA A 527 17.09 9.63 -11.24
N LEU A 528 16.41 10.01 -12.33
CA LEU A 528 16.62 11.30 -13.00
C LEU A 528 16.40 12.48 -12.04
N ILE A 529 15.35 12.41 -11.21
CA ILE A 529 15.07 13.43 -10.19
C ILE A 529 16.22 13.52 -9.20
N ALA A 530 16.70 12.38 -8.67
CA ALA A 530 17.83 12.36 -7.74
C ALA A 530 19.12 12.89 -8.37
N LEU A 531 19.48 12.46 -9.58
CA LEU A 531 20.67 12.92 -10.32
C LEU A 531 20.64 14.45 -10.52
N ASN A 532 19.49 15.01 -10.92
CA ASN A 532 19.36 16.45 -11.10
C ASN A 532 19.35 17.23 -9.77
N LYS A 533 18.50 16.82 -8.81
CA LYS A 533 18.20 17.61 -7.61
C LYS A 533 19.14 17.34 -6.44
N THR A 534 19.56 16.10 -6.23
CA THR A 534 20.49 15.71 -5.15
C THR A 534 21.94 15.82 -5.60
N TYR A 535 22.26 15.31 -6.80
CA TYR A 535 23.65 15.22 -7.27
C TYR A 535 24.07 16.41 -8.17
N GLY A 536 23.18 17.36 -8.40
CA GLY A 536 23.49 18.61 -9.09
C GLY A 536 23.70 18.49 -10.59
N MET A 537 23.29 17.38 -11.23
CA MET A 537 23.38 17.17 -12.67
C MET A 537 22.28 17.95 -13.42
N LYS A 538 22.37 19.29 -13.39
CA LYS A 538 21.29 20.20 -13.84
C LYS A 538 20.94 20.10 -15.32
N GLU A 539 21.86 19.64 -16.15
CA GLU A 539 21.63 19.39 -17.58
C GLU A 539 20.73 18.18 -17.85
N MET A 540 20.51 17.32 -16.85
CA MET A 540 19.65 16.15 -16.98
C MET A 540 18.19 16.54 -16.74
N THR A 541 17.38 16.51 -17.81
CA THR A 541 15.93 16.67 -17.69
C THR A 541 15.35 15.59 -16.77
N CYS A 542 14.65 16.00 -15.72
CA CYS A 542 14.14 15.10 -14.68
C CYS A 542 12.63 15.18 -14.45
N SER A 543 11.93 16.04 -15.19
CA SER A 543 10.49 16.19 -15.13
C SER A 543 9.94 16.45 -16.54
N GLY A 544 8.72 15.98 -16.79
CA GLY A 544 7.98 16.31 -18.00
C GLY A 544 7.29 17.67 -17.89
N PRO A 545 6.54 18.09 -18.92
CA PRO A 545 5.83 19.37 -18.92
C PRO A 545 4.90 19.52 -17.71
N VAL A 546 4.99 20.65 -16.99
CA VAL A 546 4.12 20.98 -15.86
C VAL A 546 3.35 22.24 -16.18
N PHE A 547 2.04 22.26 -15.90
CA PHE A 547 1.20 23.42 -16.14
C PHE A 547 1.78 24.68 -15.49
N LYS A 548 1.85 25.76 -16.28
CA LYS A 548 2.35 27.07 -15.83
C LYS A 548 1.26 28.11 -15.84
N SER A 549 0.58 28.28 -16.97
CA SER A 549 -0.40 29.34 -17.15
C SER A 549 -1.43 28.97 -18.22
N MET A 550 -2.57 29.66 -18.13
CA MET A 550 -3.66 29.58 -19.08
C MET A 550 -4.00 30.99 -19.57
N ASN A 551 -4.18 31.16 -20.88
CA ASN A 551 -4.67 32.40 -21.47
C ASN A 551 -5.82 32.12 -22.46
N VAL A 552 -6.92 32.85 -22.34
CA VAL A 552 -8.10 32.68 -23.20
C VAL A 552 -8.13 33.77 -24.27
N ILE A 553 -8.18 33.36 -25.54
CA ILE A 553 -8.31 34.26 -26.70
C ILE A 553 -9.48 33.79 -27.54
N GLY A 554 -10.59 34.55 -27.52
CA GLY A 554 -11.83 34.14 -28.17
C GLY A 554 -12.39 32.86 -27.55
N ASN A 555 -12.56 31.82 -28.36
CA ASN A 555 -13.01 30.49 -27.93
C ASN A 555 -11.86 29.48 -27.75
N LYS A 556 -10.61 29.94 -27.79
CA LYS A 556 -9.41 29.10 -27.65
C LYS A 556 -8.69 29.39 -26.35
N VAL A 557 -8.14 28.34 -25.76
CA VAL A 557 -7.34 28.40 -24.54
C VAL A 557 -5.91 28.00 -24.88
N TYR A 558 -4.96 28.87 -24.56
CA TYR A 558 -3.53 28.65 -24.75
C TYR A 558 -2.93 28.25 -23.40
N ILE A 559 -2.38 27.05 -23.32
CA ILE A 559 -1.73 26.50 -22.14
C ILE A 559 -0.22 26.59 -22.34
N GLU A 560 0.45 27.17 -21.34
CA GLU A 560 1.90 27.19 -21.24
C GLU A 560 2.38 26.19 -20.18
N TYR A 561 3.56 25.63 -20.42
CA TYR A 561 4.18 24.65 -19.55
C TYR A 561 5.57 25.11 -19.11
N ASP A 562 5.93 24.78 -17.89
CA ASP A 562 7.33 24.69 -17.46
C ASP A 562 7.88 23.27 -17.73
N GLN A 563 9.17 23.04 -17.48
CA GLN A 563 9.82 21.71 -17.61
C GLN A 563 9.68 21.06 -19.00
N ILE A 564 9.64 21.89 -20.05
CA ILE A 564 9.49 21.43 -21.44
C ILE A 564 10.74 20.77 -22.04
N GLY A 565 11.85 20.70 -21.29
CA GLY A 565 13.11 20.12 -21.78
C GLY A 565 13.55 20.75 -23.11
N LYS A 566 13.81 19.90 -24.11
CA LYS A 566 14.11 20.33 -25.50
C LYS A 566 12.90 20.82 -26.32
N GLY A 567 11.72 20.95 -25.72
CA GLY A 567 10.46 21.37 -26.33
C GLY A 567 9.37 20.30 -26.21
N LEU A 568 8.12 20.66 -26.52
CA LEU A 568 6.98 19.74 -26.47
C LEU A 568 6.94 18.78 -27.66
N CYS A 569 6.36 17.59 -27.46
CA CYS A 569 6.02 16.65 -28.52
C CYS A 569 4.77 15.83 -28.19
N VAL A 570 4.15 15.28 -29.24
CA VAL A 570 2.97 14.40 -29.15
C VAL A 570 3.35 13.01 -29.63
N LYS A 571 3.08 11.98 -28.83
CA LYS A 571 3.37 10.58 -29.16
C LYS A 571 2.16 9.89 -29.82
N ASN A 572 1.77 10.36 -31.00
CA ASN A 572 0.87 9.63 -31.89
C ASN A 572 1.14 10.03 -33.35
N LYS A 573 0.53 9.31 -34.29
CA LYS A 573 0.74 9.55 -35.73
C LYS A 573 -0.07 10.74 -36.31
N TYR A 574 -0.94 11.35 -35.52
CA TYR A 574 -1.92 12.33 -36.00
C TYR A 574 -1.66 13.76 -35.51
N GLY A 575 -0.84 13.94 -34.47
CA GLY A 575 -0.45 15.24 -33.92
C GLY A 575 -1.47 15.92 -33.01
N TYR A 576 -2.67 15.36 -32.81
CA TYR A 576 -3.64 15.88 -31.84
C TYR A 576 -3.31 15.40 -30.42
N ILE A 577 -3.62 16.20 -29.41
CA ILE A 577 -3.38 15.88 -28.01
C ILE A 577 -4.66 15.34 -27.37
N GLU A 578 -4.53 14.27 -26.60
CA GLU A 578 -5.63 13.60 -25.89
C GLU A 578 -5.71 14.08 -24.44
N GLY A 579 -6.81 13.73 -23.74
CA GLY A 579 -6.93 13.93 -22.30
C GLY A 579 -7.31 15.34 -21.85
N PHE A 580 -7.60 16.27 -22.76
CA PHE A 580 -8.09 17.61 -22.41
C PHE A 580 -9.61 17.66 -22.31
N SER A 581 -10.11 18.30 -21.24
CA SER A 581 -11.49 18.74 -21.13
C SER A 581 -11.58 20.24 -20.83
N ILE A 582 -12.67 20.86 -21.27
CA ILE A 582 -12.89 22.31 -21.21
C ILE A 582 -14.31 22.61 -20.70
N ALA A 583 -14.43 23.64 -19.87
CA ALA A 583 -15.72 24.06 -19.30
C ALA A 583 -15.94 25.57 -19.47
N GLY A 584 -17.21 25.94 -19.64
CA GLY A 584 -17.69 27.33 -19.56
C GLY A 584 -18.19 27.69 -18.17
N ALA A 585 -18.94 28.79 -18.07
CA ALA A 585 -19.49 29.30 -16.80
C ALA A 585 -20.47 28.35 -16.09
N ASN A 586 -21.03 27.37 -16.80
CA ASN A 586 -21.90 26.34 -16.24
C ASN A 586 -21.14 25.21 -15.52
N GLN A 587 -19.80 25.25 -15.51
CA GLN A 587 -18.93 24.27 -14.86
C GLN A 587 -19.08 22.83 -15.39
N GLN A 588 -19.71 22.65 -16.55
CA GLN A 588 -19.83 21.34 -17.18
C GLN A 588 -18.67 21.14 -18.14
N PHE A 589 -17.86 20.12 -17.87
CA PHE A 589 -16.71 19.77 -18.70
C PHE A 589 -17.13 18.91 -19.89
N GLU A 590 -16.56 19.23 -21.04
CA GLU A 590 -16.63 18.42 -22.25
C GLU A 590 -15.22 18.09 -22.76
N TRP A 591 -15.06 16.96 -23.44
CA TRP A 591 -13.81 16.64 -24.12
C TRP A 591 -13.47 17.73 -25.14
N ALA A 592 -12.21 18.12 -25.18
CA ALA A 592 -11.72 19.22 -25.99
C ALA A 592 -10.75 18.74 -27.08
N GLN A 593 -10.72 19.47 -28.19
CA GLN A 593 -9.68 19.32 -29.20
C GLN A 593 -8.44 20.08 -28.76
N ALA A 594 -7.28 19.43 -28.83
CA ALA A 594 -6.01 20.04 -28.48
C ALA A 594 -4.89 19.75 -29.49
N TYR A 595 -4.00 20.72 -29.70
CA TYR A 595 -2.83 20.59 -30.59
C TYR A 595 -1.68 21.50 -30.15
N LEU A 596 -0.47 21.24 -30.64
CA LEU A 596 0.71 22.08 -30.37
C LEU A 596 0.75 23.31 -31.28
N ASP A 597 1.02 24.48 -30.69
CA ASP A 597 1.36 25.73 -31.37
C ASP A 597 2.70 26.23 -30.80
N GLY A 598 3.80 25.81 -31.43
CA GLY A 598 5.14 25.95 -30.87
C GLY A 598 5.28 25.18 -29.55
N ASP A 599 5.66 25.89 -28.49
CA ASP A 599 5.79 25.34 -27.12
C ASP A 599 4.51 25.54 -26.28
N LYS A 600 3.38 25.87 -26.91
CA LYS A 600 2.07 25.97 -26.25
C LYS A 600 1.14 24.87 -26.72
N VAL A 601 0.16 24.56 -25.87
CA VAL A 601 -0.98 23.72 -26.27
C VAL A 601 -2.20 24.61 -26.47
N VAL A 602 -2.86 24.49 -27.61
CA VAL A 602 -4.12 25.18 -27.90
C VAL A 602 -5.27 24.20 -27.69
N VAL A 603 -6.20 24.56 -26.80
CA VAL A 603 -7.37 23.76 -26.42
C VAL A 603 -8.63 24.50 -26.87
N SER A 604 -9.60 23.78 -27.47
CA SER A 604 -10.87 24.37 -27.91
C SER A 604 -11.99 23.33 -27.98
N SER A 605 -13.24 23.80 -27.94
CA SER A 605 -14.43 22.99 -28.19
C SER A 605 -15.36 23.72 -29.17
N THR A 606 -16.13 22.96 -29.94
CA THR A 606 -17.17 23.49 -30.82
C THR A 606 -18.43 23.89 -30.05
N HIS A 607 -18.63 23.36 -28.84
CA HIS A 607 -19.80 23.64 -28.00
C HIS A 607 -19.50 24.71 -26.93
N ILE A 608 -18.25 24.84 -26.47
CA ILE A 608 -17.85 25.83 -25.47
C ILE A 608 -17.25 27.06 -26.14
N THR A 609 -18.03 28.12 -26.28
CA THR A 609 -17.62 29.38 -26.94
C THR A 609 -16.93 30.37 -26.00
N HIS A 610 -17.14 30.25 -24.69
CA HIS A 610 -16.55 31.10 -23.65
C HIS A 610 -15.90 30.23 -22.55
N PRO A 611 -14.73 29.65 -22.83
CA PRO A 611 -14.09 28.75 -21.87
C PRO A 611 -13.51 29.52 -20.68
N ILE A 612 -13.66 28.95 -19.49
CA ILE A 612 -13.12 29.52 -18.24
C ILE A 612 -12.25 28.53 -17.46
N ALA A 613 -12.30 27.24 -17.79
CA ALA A 613 -11.50 26.21 -17.15
C ALA A 613 -11.09 25.11 -18.14
N VAL A 614 -9.90 24.54 -17.89
CA VAL A 614 -9.34 23.40 -18.60
C VAL A 614 -8.81 22.38 -17.60
N ARG A 615 -8.98 21.09 -17.90
CA ARG A 615 -8.34 19.98 -17.19
C ARG A 615 -7.57 19.13 -18.20
N TYR A 616 -6.41 18.61 -17.79
CA TYR A 616 -5.61 17.66 -18.58
C TYR A 616 -5.39 16.39 -17.75
N ALA A 617 -5.67 15.24 -18.37
CA ALA A 617 -5.54 13.91 -17.77
C ALA A 617 -6.29 13.76 -16.43
N TRP A 618 -7.42 14.47 -16.28
CA TRP A 618 -8.27 14.45 -15.09
C TRP A 618 -9.32 13.34 -15.18
N SER A 619 -8.87 12.10 -14.99
CA SER A 619 -9.67 10.88 -15.04
C SER A 619 -8.93 9.75 -14.31
N ASN A 620 -9.63 8.67 -13.94
CA ASN A 620 -9.01 7.47 -13.38
C ASN A 620 -8.01 6.87 -14.40
N ASN A 621 -8.43 6.72 -15.66
CA ASN A 621 -7.64 6.17 -16.75
C ASN A 621 -7.61 7.09 -17.98
N PRO A 622 -6.83 8.19 -17.93
CA PRO A 622 -6.78 9.18 -19.00
C PRO A 622 -5.97 8.69 -20.21
N ASP A 623 -6.42 9.04 -21.42
CA ASP A 623 -5.58 8.98 -22.61
C ASP A 623 -4.54 10.11 -22.57
N VAL A 624 -3.26 9.74 -22.55
CA VAL A 624 -2.15 10.69 -22.47
C VAL A 624 -1.14 10.46 -23.60
N ASN A 625 -0.78 11.54 -24.28
CA ASN A 625 0.17 11.50 -25.38
C ASN A 625 1.07 12.76 -25.49
N LEU A 626 0.99 13.68 -24.51
CA LEU A 626 1.81 14.89 -24.44
C LEU A 626 3.08 14.65 -23.60
N TYR A 627 4.23 14.96 -24.19
CA TYR A 627 5.54 14.76 -23.60
C TYR A 627 6.44 15.98 -23.84
N ASN A 628 7.56 16.05 -23.13
CA ASN A 628 8.72 16.77 -23.66
C ASN A 628 9.52 15.88 -24.61
N LYS A 629 10.35 16.50 -25.45
CA LYS A 629 11.23 15.81 -26.41
C LYS A 629 12.34 14.97 -25.74
N ASP A 630 12.51 15.09 -24.42
CA ASP A 630 13.38 14.20 -23.63
C ASP A 630 12.66 12.91 -23.20
N GLY A 631 11.37 12.76 -23.52
CA GLY A 631 10.62 11.53 -23.37
C GLY A 631 9.79 11.42 -22.09
N LEU A 632 9.68 12.49 -21.29
CA LEU A 632 8.93 12.50 -20.03
C LEU A 632 7.51 13.06 -20.22
N PRO A 633 6.47 12.40 -19.66
CA PRO A 633 5.07 12.76 -19.88
C PRO A 633 4.69 14.06 -19.15
N ALA A 634 3.73 14.78 -19.71
CA ALA A 634 3.14 15.94 -19.06
C ALA A 634 2.36 15.54 -17.79
N ALA A 635 2.50 16.33 -16.73
CA ALA A 635 1.78 16.11 -15.48
C ALA A 635 0.28 16.45 -15.65
N PRO A 636 -0.64 15.64 -15.11
CA PRO A 636 -2.05 15.99 -14.97
C PRO A 636 -2.25 17.32 -14.22
N PHE A 637 -3.26 18.10 -14.60
CA PHE A 637 -3.60 19.35 -13.92
C PHE A 637 -5.05 19.76 -14.16
N ARG A 638 -5.51 20.72 -13.35
CA ARG A 638 -6.72 21.52 -13.59
C ARG A 638 -6.43 23.01 -13.40
N THR A 639 -7.24 23.86 -14.03
CA THR A 639 -7.15 25.33 -13.86
C THR A 639 -8.26 25.90 -12.98
N ASP A 640 -9.28 25.10 -12.67
CA ASP A 640 -10.35 25.46 -11.74
C ASP A 640 -9.98 25.14 -10.28
N ASN A 641 -10.70 25.76 -9.35
CA ASN A 641 -10.64 25.46 -7.92
C ASN A 641 -12.00 24.92 -7.41
N TRP A 642 -12.82 24.39 -8.32
CA TRP A 642 -14.18 23.96 -7.99
C TRP A 642 -14.13 22.67 -7.18
N GLU A 643 -15.02 22.57 -6.18
CA GLU A 643 -15.26 21.30 -5.52
C GLU A 643 -15.97 20.40 -6.53
N ASP A 644 -15.43 19.21 -6.78
CA ASP A 644 -16.18 18.17 -7.47
C ASP A 644 -17.25 17.70 -6.45
N SER A 645 -18.42 18.37 -6.44
CA SER A 645 -19.45 18.34 -5.38
C SER A 645 -19.66 16.95 -4.74
N LYS A 646 -19.74 16.91 -3.40
CA LYS A 646 -19.97 15.70 -2.59
C LYS A 646 -21.28 15.00 -2.93
#